data_AF-A0A6B9YVJ5-F1
#
_entry.id   AF-A0A6B9YVJ5-F1
#
_cell.length_a   1.000
_cell.length_b   1.000
_cell.length_c   1.000
_cell.angle_alpha   90.00
_cell.angle_beta   90.00
_cell.angle_gamma   90.00
#
_symmetry.space_group_name_H-M   'P 1'
#
loop_
_entity.id
_entity.type
_entity.pdbx_description
1 polymer ?
#
loop_
_entity_poly.entity_id
_entity_poly.type
_entity_poly.pdbx_seq_one_letter_code
_entity_poly.pdbx_strand_id
1 'polypeptide(L)'
;MAWAQDHTADLQAVTLPAEKLSEYIGQYRGSVEPDVVNAITLSNGSLYAEGERMPRIQLTPESPDHFFVPGTPLRVTFTRDAHGTVTGLTTTVTGSNGNAVNMVRFSDRPAELNHFRDYTRSEEMVPMRDGVRLHLVILRPEGSESDGPALPFLMERTPYGVDGETSTSVNASKPELARSGYIFVFGDIRGRYKSEGQFVMNRPIVEHRTKKDIDETTDTNDTIDWLLKNVPNNNGRVGVYGISYPGFLSMMAGIDAHPAVKAISPQAPMTNIWIGDDFFHNGAFRESYGFDYVQQLEGQKTDVRVQSSEDTYDFFLQNVNFAGAAKSAGMSKLPTAKAFLSQPAYTKFWQAMAVEPHLTKVEVPTLEVGGWWDQEDMWGPQAEYAALEPHDKNHEVFLVLGPWNHGGWVPTTRHLGAVDFGSATGETYRKTIEAPFFEKYLKDRPGFDLKDTASFRTGVDKWERYDAWPPKVGFKPAKLYLAADHGLSFEPPATENKTEYVADPENPVPYRHRPIQATYGNGSKWRTWLAEDQRFVSGRKDLANFTTPPLDHDVTVTGDVLADLFASTTGSDGDWIVKLIDVYPDDAPDGMSGYQLMISDEILRGRYRNSFEKPEPVKPGEVTEYKWSLHGADHTFLKGHRIMVQVQSSWFPLYDRNPQTRVPNIMMAPASAYKAQTISIYESSKYPSHLEFEMPE
;
A
#
# COMPACT_ATOMS: atom_id res chain seq x y z
N MET A 1 9.72 -3.22 -18.10
CA MET A 1 11.03 -3.89 -18.25
C MET A 1 11.44 -3.83 -19.72
N ALA A 2 12.46 -3.04 -20.06
CA ALA A 2 13.07 -3.08 -21.38
C ALA A 2 13.98 -4.31 -21.42
N TRP A 3 13.58 -5.34 -22.17
CA TRP A 3 14.39 -6.53 -22.37
C TRP A 3 15.60 -6.13 -23.23
N ALA A 4 16.79 -6.14 -22.62
CA ALA A 4 18.02 -5.97 -23.37
C ALA A 4 18.11 -7.08 -24.43
N GLN A 5 18.27 -6.67 -25.68
CA GLN A 5 18.62 -7.53 -26.80
C GLN A 5 20.05 -8.03 -26.59
N ASP A 6 20.25 -9.03 -25.75
CA ASP A 6 21.46 -9.82 -25.87
C ASP A 6 21.22 -11.27 -25.45
N HIS A 7 21.60 -12.17 -26.36
CA HIS A 7 21.64 -13.63 -26.24
C HIS A 7 20.35 -14.41 -26.57
N THR A 8 19.79 -14.22 -27.76
CA THR A 8 19.06 -15.32 -28.41
C THR A 8 20.07 -16.11 -29.26
N ALA A 9 20.56 -17.24 -28.76
CA ALA A 9 21.19 -18.24 -29.62
C ALA A 9 20.23 -18.61 -30.76
N ASP A 10 20.74 -19.00 -31.94
CA ASP A 10 19.93 -19.52 -33.04
C ASP A 10 19.22 -20.82 -32.60
N LEU A 11 18.03 -20.69 -32.01
CA LEU A 11 17.21 -21.82 -31.62
C LEU A 11 16.59 -22.43 -32.87
N GLN A 12 16.80 -23.72 -33.05
CA GLN A 12 16.26 -24.42 -34.19
C GLN A 12 14.83 -24.89 -33.88
N ALA A 13 13.84 -24.30 -34.54
CA ALA A 13 12.46 -24.77 -34.47
C ALA A 13 12.33 -26.16 -35.09
N VAL A 14 11.56 -27.03 -34.44
CA VAL A 14 11.15 -28.32 -35.01
C VAL A 14 9.69 -28.28 -35.43
N THR A 15 9.23 -29.26 -36.20
CA THR A 15 7.80 -29.41 -36.51
C THR A 15 7.24 -30.58 -35.71
N LEU A 16 6.18 -30.34 -34.94
CA LEU A 16 5.43 -31.39 -34.24
C LEU A 16 4.11 -31.66 -34.98
N PRO A 17 3.67 -32.93 -35.09
CA PRO A 17 2.35 -33.26 -35.63
C PRO A 17 1.21 -32.60 -34.84
N ALA A 18 0.10 -32.28 -35.50
CA ALA A 18 -1.06 -31.65 -34.85
C ALA A 18 -1.62 -32.48 -33.68
N GLU A 19 -1.63 -33.81 -33.81
CA GLU A 19 -2.01 -34.72 -32.73
C GLU A 19 -1.12 -34.52 -31.49
N LYS A 20 0.20 -34.36 -31.69
CA LYS A 20 1.14 -34.11 -30.60
C LYS A 20 0.91 -32.74 -29.96
N LEU A 21 0.67 -31.71 -30.76
CA LEU A 21 0.36 -30.37 -30.26
C LEU A 21 -0.94 -30.34 -29.45
N SER A 22 -1.92 -31.16 -29.81
CA SER A 22 -3.21 -31.21 -29.11
C SER A 22 -3.12 -31.69 -27.65
N GLU A 23 -2.07 -32.45 -27.30
CA GLU A 23 -1.86 -32.96 -25.94
C GLU A 23 -1.61 -31.84 -24.91
N TYR A 24 -1.13 -30.68 -25.35
CA TYR A 24 -0.78 -29.52 -24.52
C TYR A 24 -1.94 -28.53 -24.34
N ILE A 25 -3.05 -28.69 -25.08
CA ILE A 25 -4.20 -27.79 -25.00
C ILE A 25 -4.85 -27.93 -23.62
N GLY A 26 -5.17 -26.81 -22.97
CA GLY A 26 -5.82 -26.86 -21.67
C GLY A 26 -5.63 -25.60 -20.87
N GLN A 27 -6.01 -25.65 -19.59
CA GLN A 27 -5.79 -24.56 -18.65
C GLN A 27 -4.83 -25.00 -17.56
N TYR A 28 -3.97 -24.05 -17.19
CA TYR A 28 -2.87 -24.19 -16.26
C TYR A 28 -3.01 -23.10 -15.21
N ARG A 29 -2.70 -23.41 -13.96
CA ARG A 29 -2.72 -22.45 -12.85
C ARG A 29 -1.42 -22.47 -12.08
N GLY A 30 -1.04 -21.34 -11.49
CA GLY A 30 0.16 -21.25 -10.65
C GLY A 30 0.14 -22.30 -9.53
N SER A 31 1.29 -22.88 -9.21
CA SER A 31 1.41 -23.84 -8.10
C SER A 31 1.34 -23.18 -6.71
N VAL A 32 1.71 -21.90 -6.63
CA VAL A 32 1.65 -21.08 -5.42
C VAL A 32 0.45 -20.13 -5.48
N GLU A 33 0.24 -19.50 -6.63
CA GLU A 33 -0.91 -18.63 -6.90
C GLU A 33 -1.89 -19.33 -7.86
N PRO A 34 -2.79 -20.20 -7.37
CA PRO A 34 -3.72 -20.95 -8.21
C PRO A 34 -4.76 -20.07 -8.92
N ASP A 35 -4.93 -18.82 -8.49
CA ASP A 35 -5.79 -17.82 -9.11
C ASP A 35 -5.14 -17.21 -10.38
N VAL A 36 -3.83 -17.36 -10.57
CA VAL A 36 -3.15 -16.99 -11.83
C VAL A 36 -3.34 -18.12 -12.85
N VAL A 37 -4.27 -17.92 -13.76
CA VAL A 37 -4.64 -18.90 -14.79
C VAL A 37 -4.13 -18.49 -16.17
N ASN A 38 -3.52 -19.44 -16.87
CA ASN A 38 -3.16 -19.36 -18.28
C ASN A 38 -3.84 -20.48 -19.07
N ALA A 39 -4.11 -20.24 -20.34
CA ALA A 39 -4.59 -21.24 -21.28
C ALA A 39 -3.56 -21.48 -22.39
N ILE A 40 -3.49 -22.73 -22.83
CA ILE A 40 -2.79 -23.13 -24.05
C ILE A 40 -3.84 -23.46 -25.11
N THR A 41 -3.81 -22.71 -26.21
CA THR A 41 -4.74 -22.87 -27.34
C THR A 41 -3.99 -23.31 -28.59
N LEU A 42 -4.65 -24.05 -29.49
CA LEU A 42 -4.11 -24.45 -30.79
C LEU A 42 -4.85 -23.71 -31.89
N SER A 43 -4.13 -22.95 -32.71
CA SER A 43 -4.70 -22.19 -33.83
C SER A 43 -3.74 -22.23 -35.01
N ASN A 44 -4.26 -22.52 -36.21
CA ASN A 44 -3.47 -22.57 -37.44
C ASN A 44 -2.19 -23.44 -37.33
N GLY A 45 -2.28 -24.57 -36.61
CA GLY A 45 -1.15 -25.49 -36.43
C GLY A 45 -0.06 -25.01 -35.45
N SER A 46 -0.29 -23.93 -34.72
CA SER A 46 0.63 -23.40 -33.71
C SER A 46 -0.02 -23.31 -32.34
N LEU A 47 0.75 -23.58 -31.29
CA LEU A 47 0.31 -23.37 -29.91
C LEU A 47 0.45 -21.90 -29.53
N TYR A 48 -0.48 -21.44 -28.71
CA TYR A 48 -0.46 -20.12 -28.12
C TYR A 48 -0.66 -20.22 -26.62
N ALA A 49 0.16 -19.49 -25.87
CA ALA A 49 -0.08 -19.19 -24.47
C ALA A 49 -0.85 -17.89 -24.36
N GLU A 50 -1.87 -17.88 -23.52
CA GLU A 50 -2.66 -16.69 -23.24
C GLU A 50 -3.09 -16.64 -21.77
N GLY A 51 -3.23 -15.42 -21.28
CA GLY A 51 -3.79 -15.13 -19.96
C GLY A 51 -4.49 -13.76 -20.02
N GLU A 52 -5.11 -13.38 -18.91
CA GLU A 52 -5.87 -12.13 -18.80
C GLU A 52 -4.99 -10.87 -18.93
N ARG A 53 -3.72 -10.96 -18.53
CA ARG A 53 -2.83 -9.80 -18.34
C ARG A 53 -1.72 -9.63 -19.38
N MET A 54 -1.70 -10.48 -20.40
CA MET A 54 -0.59 -10.54 -21.37
C MET A 54 -1.12 -10.66 -22.79
N PRO A 55 -0.36 -10.23 -23.82
CA PRO A 55 -0.73 -10.51 -25.19
C PRO A 55 -0.74 -12.03 -25.43
N ARG A 56 -1.47 -12.46 -26.46
CA ARG A 56 -1.41 -13.84 -26.91
C ARG A 56 -0.04 -14.14 -27.50
N ILE A 57 0.65 -15.16 -27.00
CA ILE A 57 2.04 -15.47 -27.36
C ILE A 57 2.11 -16.81 -28.07
N GLN A 58 2.73 -16.85 -29.26
CA GLN A 58 3.00 -18.11 -29.95
C GLN A 58 4.12 -18.90 -29.26
N LEU A 59 3.89 -20.20 -29.05
CA LEU A 59 4.89 -21.15 -28.56
C LEU A 59 5.45 -21.94 -29.74
N THR A 60 6.76 -21.86 -29.93
CA THR A 60 7.47 -22.59 -30.99
C THR A 60 8.20 -23.78 -30.39
N PRO A 61 7.99 -25.00 -30.91
CA PRO A 61 8.65 -26.19 -30.38
C PRO A 61 10.15 -26.19 -30.75
N GLU A 62 10.97 -26.49 -29.75
CA GLU A 62 12.41 -26.75 -29.87
C GLU A 62 12.68 -28.26 -29.89
N SER A 63 11.94 -29.02 -29.09
CA SER A 63 11.95 -30.49 -29.05
C SER A 63 10.64 -30.99 -28.43
N PRO A 64 10.37 -32.31 -28.31
CA PRO A 64 9.20 -32.78 -27.59
C PRO A 64 9.13 -32.18 -26.18
N ASP A 65 7.99 -31.61 -25.82
CA ASP A 65 7.71 -30.98 -24.52
C ASP A 65 8.51 -29.70 -24.19
N HIS A 66 9.43 -29.25 -25.06
CA HIS A 66 10.19 -28.01 -24.87
C HIS A 66 9.89 -27.01 -25.97
N PHE A 67 9.49 -25.81 -25.55
CA PHE A 67 9.08 -24.71 -26.41
C PHE A 67 9.82 -23.43 -26.04
N PHE A 68 9.90 -22.50 -26.98
CA PHE A 68 10.39 -21.16 -26.77
C PHE A 68 9.41 -20.14 -27.34
N VAL A 69 9.52 -18.91 -26.86
CA VAL A 69 8.78 -17.77 -27.42
C VAL A 69 9.73 -17.00 -28.35
N PRO A 70 9.45 -16.92 -29.67
CA PRO A 70 10.32 -16.26 -30.64
C PRO A 70 10.70 -14.82 -30.23
N GLY A 71 11.98 -14.48 -30.36
CA GLY A 71 12.49 -13.14 -30.05
C GLY A 71 12.57 -12.80 -28.55
N THR A 72 12.38 -13.77 -27.66
CA THR A 72 12.45 -13.57 -26.20
C THR A 72 13.35 -14.62 -25.52
N PRO A 73 13.83 -14.36 -24.30
CA PRO A 73 14.57 -15.35 -23.52
C PRO A 73 13.67 -16.42 -22.86
N LEU A 74 12.35 -16.40 -23.09
CA LEU A 74 11.41 -17.30 -22.45
C LEU A 74 11.48 -18.72 -23.02
N ARG A 75 11.45 -19.70 -22.12
CA ARG A 75 11.33 -21.13 -22.40
C ARG A 75 10.15 -21.70 -21.64
N VAL A 76 9.45 -22.64 -22.25
CA VAL A 76 8.31 -23.34 -21.67
C VAL A 76 8.59 -24.84 -21.78
N THR A 77 8.62 -25.52 -20.64
CA THR A 77 8.78 -26.98 -20.58
C THR A 77 7.50 -27.58 -20.03
N PHE A 78 6.87 -28.48 -20.79
CA PHE A 78 5.71 -29.23 -20.33
C PHE A 78 6.14 -30.44 -19.53
N THR A 79 5.44 -30.72 -18.44
CA THR A 79 5.69 -31.88 -17.58
C THR A 79 4.63 -32.96 -17.83
N ARG A 80 5.04 -34.23 -17.70
CA ARG A 80 4.17 -35.39 -17.89
C ARG A 80 4.20 -36.32 -16.68
N ASP A 81 3.12 -37.07 -16.49
CA ASP A 81 3.07 -38.18 -15.53
C ASP A 81 3.68 -39.48 -16.10
N ALA A 82 3.65 -40.55 -15.29
CA ALA A 82 4.15 -41.88 -15.66
C ALA A 82 3.37 -42.55 -16.82
N HIS A 83 2.17 -42.07 -17.12
CA HIS A 83 1.35 -42.53 -18.24
C HIS A 83 1.56 -41.69 -19.52
N GLY A 84 2.42 -40.68 -19.45
CA GLY A 84 2.71 -39.78 -20.57
C GLY A 84 1.68 -38.65 -20.73
N THR A 85 0.79 -38.42 -19.77
CA THR A 85 -0.20 -37.33 -19.82
C THR A 85 0.46 -36.02 -19.40
N VAL A 86 0.21 -34.92 -20.12
CA VAL A 86 0.70 -33.58 -19.71
C VAL A 86 -0.02 -33.13 -18.44
N THR A 87 0.74 -32.89 -17.37
CA THR A 87 0.24 -32.51 -16.04
C THR A 87 0.58 -31.08 -15.64
N GLY A 88 1.48 -30.41 -16.35
CA GLY A 88 1.86 -29.05 -16.03
C GLY A 88 2.80 -28.43 -17.05
N LEU A 89 3.25 -27.21 -16.74
CA LEU A 89 4.31 -26.52 -17.47
C LEU A 89 5.16 -25.69 -16.51
N THR A 90 6.40 -25.44 -16.94
CA THR A 90 7.34 -24.56 -16.25
C THR A 90 7.85 -23.53 -17.25
N THR A 91 7.72 -22.25 -16.90
CA THR A 91 8.27 -21.14 -17.68
C THR A 91 9.57 -20.66 -17.05
N THR A 92 10.64 -20.52 -17.83
CA THR A 92 11.94 -20.02 -17.37
C THR A 92 12.46 -18.92 -18.29
N VAL A 93 13.28 -18.03 -17.73
CA VAL A 93 14.02 -17.00 -18.49
C VAL A 93 15.48 -17.43 -18.60
N THR A 94 15.96 -17.59 -19.83
CA THR A 94 17.35 -17.97 -20.11
C THR A 94 18.31 -16.89 -19.57
N GLY A 95 19.36 -17.31 -18.84
CA GLY A 95 20.32 -16.38 -18.21
C GLY A 95 19.86 -15.79 -16.86
N SER A 96 18.66 -16.14 -16.37
CA SER A 96 18.22 -15.77 -15.02
C SER A 96 18.64 -16.82 -13.98
N ASN A 97 19.04 -16.36 -12.79
CA ASN A 97 19.36 -17.23 -11.65
C ASN A 97 18.09 -17.78 -10.97
N GLY A 98 17.30 -18.59 -11.68
CA GLY A 98 16.31 -19.48 -11.06
C GLY A 98 14.87 -19.01 -10.93
N ASN A 99 14.42 -17.99 -11.67
CA ASN A 99 13.00 -17.61 -11.69
C ASN A 99 12.20 -18.52 -12.64
N ALA A 100 11.84 -19.70 -12.14
CA ALA A 100 10.92 -20.62 -12.81
C ALA A 100 9.50 -20.43 -12.28
N VAL A 101 8.54 -20.21 -13.17
CA VAL A 101 7.11 -20.21 -12.82
C VAL A 101 6.55 -21.59 -13.13
N ASN A 102 6.11 -22.31 -12.10
CA ASN A 102 5.52 -23.63 -12.24
C ASN A 102 4.00 -23.52 -12.26
N MET A 103 3.37 -24.22 -13.20
CA MET A 103 1.93 -24.26 -13.35
C MET A 103 1.44 -25.70 -13.47
N VAL A 104 0.32 -25.99 -12.81
CA VAL A 104 -0.34 -27.30 -12.84
C VAL A 104 -1.51 -27.24 -13.80
N ARG A 105 -1.63 -28.24 -14.68
CA ARG A 105 -2.79 -28.39 -15.56
C ARG A 105 -3.98 -28.83 -14.73
N PHE A 106 -5.08 -28.08 -14.79
CA PHE A 106 -6.32 -28.41 -14.07
C PHE A 106 -7.52 -28.64 -14.98
N SER A 107 -7.37 -28.38 -16.29
CA SER A 107 -8.38 -28.67 -17.32
C SER A 107 -7.71 -29.05 -18.64
N ASP A 108 -8.30 -30.01 -19.35
CA ASP A 108 -7.97 -30.39 -20.72
C ASP A 108 -8.69 -29.54 -21.78
N ARG A 109 -9.69 -28.75 -21.36
CA ARG A 109 -10.41 -27.81 -22.22
C ARG A 109 -9.70 -26.46 -22.25
N PRO A 110 -9.46 -25.89 -23.45
CA PRO A 110 -8.97 -24.53 -23.55
C PRO A 110 -10.04 -23.55 -23.05
N ALA A 111 -9.59 -22.35 -22.67
CA ALA A 111 -10.45 -21.20 -22.41
C ALA A 111 -9.87 -20.01 -23.16
N GLU A 112 -10.73 -19.17 -23.73
CA GLU A 112 -10.33 -17.87 -24.28
C GLU A 112 -10.22 -16.88 -23.12
N LEU A 113 -9.01 -16.70 -22.61
CA LEU A 113 -8.74 -15.80 -21.48
C LEU A 113 -8.28 -14.42 -21.95
N ASN A 114 -7.74 -14.36 -23.17
CA ASN A 114 -7.13 -13.16 -23.69
C ASN A 114 -8.17 -12.07 -23.98
N HIS A 115 -7.94 -10.90 -23.42
CA HIS A 115 -8.69 -9.69 -23.73
C HIS A 115 -7.74 -8.50 -23.92
N PHE A 116 -6.52 -8.80 -24.35
CA PHE A 116 -5.49 -7.81 -24.58
C PHE A 116 -5.97 -6.81 -25.63
N ARG A 117 -5.83 -5.53 -25.31
CA ARG A 117 -6.19 -4.44 -26.20
C ARG A 117 -4.95 -3.67 -26.62
N ASP A 118 -4.79 -3.49 -27.93
CA ASP A 118 -3.75 -2.64 -28.48
C ASP A 118 -4.11 -1.15 -28.39
N TYR A 119 -3.08 -0.34 -28.11
CA TYR A 119 -3.17 1.10 -27.98
C TYR A 119 -2.14 1.78 -28.88
N THR A 120 -2.56 2.84 -29.56
CA THR A 120 -1.65 3.83 -30.13
C THR A 120 -1.14 4.74 -29.00
N ARG A 121 0.15 5.05 -29.04
CA ARG A 121 0.83 5.86 -28.02
C ARG A 121 1.27 7.20 -28.61
N SER A 122 0.92 8.29 -27.95
CA SER A 122 1.45 9.64 -28.24
C SER A 122 2.05 10.28 -26.99
N GLU A 123 3.01 11.18 -27.21
CA GLU A 123 3.63 12.00 -26.16
C GLU A 123 3.34 13.48 -26.44
N GLU A 124 2.93 14.21 -25.41
CA GLU A 124 2.53 15.62 -25.54
C GLU A 124 3.16 16.47 -24.43
N MET A 125 3.47 17.73 -24.76
CA MET A 125 3.90 18.74 -23.78
C MET A 125 2.80 19.80 -23.63
N VAL A 126 1.94 19.61 -22.63
CA VAL A 126 0.71 20.39 -22.47
C VAL A 126 0.96 21.66 -21.65
N PRO A 127 0.67 22.87 -22.18
CA PRO A 127 0.87 24.11 -21.45
C PRO A 127 -0.20 24.31 -20.36
N MET A 128 0.25 24.58 -19.14
CA MET A 128 -0.56 25.00 -18.02
C MET A 128 -0.85 26.51 -18.09
N ARG A 129 -1.73 27.03 -17.24
CA ARG A 129 -2.12 28.46 -17.19
C ARG A 129 -0.96 29.42 -16.96
N ASP A 130 0.13 28.97 -16.35
CA ASP A 130 1.34 29.75 -16.09
C ASP A 130 2.42 29.59 -17.17
N GLY A 131 2.13 28.80 -18.21
CA GLY A 131 3.02 28.56 -19.36
C GLY A 131 4.01 27.42 -19.16
N VAL A 132 4.11 26.82 -17.97
CA VAL A 132 4.88 25.59 -17.75
C VAL A 132 4.22 24.45 -18.53
N ARG A 133 5.01 23.59 -19.17
CA ARG A 133 4.49 22.44 -19.90
C ARG A 133 4.67 21.15 -19.14
N LEU A 134 3.61 20.37 -19.02
CA LEU A 134 3.63 19.04 -18.43
C LEU A 134 3.69 17.97 -19.53
N HIS A 135 4.53 16.97 -19.31
CA HIS A 135 4.68 15.83 -20.20
C HIS A 135 3.58 14.80 -19.93
N LEU A 136 2.88 14.41 -21.00
CA LEU A 136 1.85 13.38 -20.98
C LEU A 136 2.19 12.26 -21.95
N VAL A 137 1.90 11.02 -21.53
CA VAL A 137 1.74 9.85 -22.42
C VAL A 137 0.26 9.56 -22.55
N ILE A 138 -0.25 9.52 -23.77
CA ILE A 138 -1.65 9.21 -24.07
C ILE A 138 -1.70 7.87 -24.80
N LEU A 139 -2.42 6.91 -24.24
CA LEU A 139 -2.69 5.62 -24.85
C LEU A 139 -4.14 5.57 -25.29
N ARG A 140 -4.36 5.48 -26.60
CA ARG A 140 -5.68 5.42 -27.20
C ARG A 140 -5.92 4.03 -27.80
N PRO A 141 -7.07 3.37 -27.55
CA PRO A 141 -7.38 2.10 -28.22
C PRO A 141 -7.25 2.23 -29.73
N GLU A 142 -6.51 1.31 -30.36
CA GLU A 142 -6.21 1.39 -31.79
C GLU A 142 -7.50 1.45 -32.63
N GLY A 143 -7.56 2.39 -33.59
CA GLY A 143 -8.70 2.61 -34.48
C GLY A 143 -9.86 3.41 -33.88
N SER A 144 -9.82 3.76 -32.58
CA SER A 144 -10.91 4.51 -31.93
C SER A 144 -10.95 6.00 -32.27
N GLU A 145 -9.95 6.53 -32.98
CA GLU A 145 -9.90 7.92 -33.44
C GLU A 145 -10.87 8.25 -34.58
N SER A 146 -11.16 7.27 -35.44
CA SER A 146 -11.96 7.45 -36.67
C SER A 146 -13.33 6.77 -36.60
N ASP A 147 -13.41 5.61 -35.93
CA ASP A 147 -14.60 4.77 -35.88
C ASP A 147 -14.92 4.31 -34.44
N GLY A 148 -16.20 4.04 -34.17
CA GLY A 148 -16.66 3.55 -32.86
C GLY A 148 -17.15 4.64 -31.90
N PRO A 149 -17.65 4.25 -30.72
CA PRO A 149 -18.21 5.18 -29.74
C PRO A 149 -17.12 6.09 -29.15
N ALA A 150 -17.47 7.34 -28.88
CA ALA A 150 -16.61 8.26 -28.18
C ALA A 150 -16.21 7.70 -26.80
N LEU A 151 -14.92 7.78 -26.47
CA LEU A 151 -14.36 7.15 -25.27
C LEU A 151 -14.11 8.16 -24.14
N PRO A 152 -14.30 7.77 -22.87
CA PRO A 152 -13.86 8.58 -21.74
C PRO A 152 -12.34 8.48 -21.54
N PHE A 153 -11.80 9.48 -20.84
CA PHE A 153 -10.43 9.45 -20.34
C PHE A 153 -10.36 8.77 -18.98
N LEU A 154 -9.26 8.07 -18.75
CA LEU A 154 -8.87 7.60 -17.42
C LEU A 154 -7.43 8.04 -17.15
N MET A 155 -7.28 8.99 -16.23
CA MET A 155 -6.06 9.75 -16.00
C MET A 155 -5.35 9.29 -14.72
N GLU A 156 -4.03 9.21 -14.78
CA GLU A 156 -3.14 9.05 -13.62
C GLU A 156 -2.02 10.10 -13.74
N ARG A 157 -1.84 10.94 -12.72
CA ARG A 157 -0.71 11.89 -12.64
C ARG A 157 0.29 11.33 -11.64
N THR A 158 1.59 11.49 -11.87
CA THR A 158 2.62 10.85 -11.05
C THR A 158 3.95 11.60 -11.01
N PRO A 159 4.69 11.58 -9.87
CA PRO A 159 6.07 12.02 -9.83
C PRO A 159 7.08 10.95 -10.27
N TYR A 160 6.63 9.73 -10.61
CA TYR A 160 7.45 8.52 -10.79
C TYR A 160 7.81 8.18 -12.25
N GLY A 161 7.43 9.04 -13.21
CA GLY A 161 7.81 8.86 -14.62
C GLY A 161 6.80 8.03 -15.41
N VAL A 162 6.41 8.52 -16.59
CA VAL A 162 5.36 7.88 -17.42
C VAL A 162 5.87 7.27 -18.73
N ASP A 163 7.16 7.36 -19.03
CA ASP A 163 7.72 6.93 -20.32
C ASP A 163 7.50 5.44 -20.62
N GLY A 164 7.42 4.61 -19.57
CA GLY A 164 7.23 3.16 -19.68
C GLY A 164 5.81 2.72 -20.03
N GLU A 165 4.85 3.65 -20.10
CA GLU A 165 3.45 3.33 -20.34
C GLU A 165 3.18 2.94 -21.80
N THR A 166 2.56 1.76 -21.99
CA THR A 166 2.36 1.07 -23.26
C THR A 166 1.10 0.20 -23.22
N SER A 167 0.69 -0.39 -24.37
CA SER A 167 -0.36 -1.41 -24.40
C SER A 167 -0.09 -2.53 -23.37
N THR A 168 1.16 -2.98 -23.25
CA THR A 168 1.53 -4.03 -22.32
C THR A 168 1.36 -3.61 -20.86
N SER A 169 1.73 -2.39 -20.48
CA SER A 169 1.64 -1.95 -19.07
C SER A 169 0.19 -1.83 -18.59
N VAL A 170 -0.71 -1.26 -19.40
CA VAL A 170 -2.11 -1.08 -18.99
C VAL A 170 -2.89 -2.39 -18.95
N ASN A 171 -2.67 -3.30 -19.91
CA ASN A 171 -3.30 -4.62 -19.88
C ASN A 171 -2.74 -5.49 -18.74
N ALA A 172 -1.47 -5.31 -18.36
CA ALA A 172 -0.88 -6.05 -17.26
C ALA A 172 -1.35 -5.54 -15.90
N SER A 173 -1.39 -4.22 -15.70
CA SER A 173 -1.75 -3.61 -14.41
C SER A 173 -3.26 -3.55 -14.17
N LYS A 174 -4.03 -3.21 -15.21
CA LYS A 174 -5.46 -2.87 -15.14
C LYS A 174 -6.27 -3.60 -16.23
N PRO A 175 -6.22 -4.94 -16.29
CA PRO A 175 -6.79 -5.73 -17.39
C PRO A 175 -8.29 -5.44 -17.60
N GLU A 176 -9.05 -5.28 -16.53
CA GLU A 176 -10.49 -5.04 -16.56
C GLU A 176 -10.83 -3.68 -17.22
N LEU A 177 -10.09 -2.63 -16.85
CA LEU A 177 -10.25 -1.29 -17.42
C LEU A 177 -9.75 -1.25 -18.88
N ALA A 178 -8.60 -1.87 -19.17
CA ALA A 178 -8.08 -1.97 -20.53
C ALA A 178 -9.05 -2.71 -21.46
N ARG A 179 -9.66 -3.80 -20.99
CA ARG A 179 -10.71 -4.54 -21.70
C ARG A 179 -11.91 -3.66 -22.01
N SER A 180 -12.39 -2.91 -21.00
CA SER A 180 -13.55 -2.03 -21.10
C SER A 180 -13.34 -0.87 -22.10
N GLY A 181 -12.08 -0.48 -22.33
CA GLY A 181 -11.65 0.50 -23.33
C GLY A 181 -11.77 1.94 -22.84
N TYR A 182 -10.64 2.55 -22.53
CA TYR A 182 -10.52 3.95 -22.11
C TYR A 182 -9.40 4.62 -22.91
N ILE A 183 -9.42 5.94 -23.03
CA ILE A 183 -8.20 6.69 -23.40
C ILE A 183 -7.41 6.87 -22.09
N PHE A 184 -6.32 6.14 -21.93
CA PHE A 184 -5.47 6.32 -20.76
C PHE A 184 -4.57 7.54 -20.93
N VAL A 185 -4.44 8.34 -19.88
CA VAL A 185 -3.57 9.53 -19.85
C VAL A 185 -2.67 9.43 -18.63
N PHE A 186 -1.37 9.41 -18.85
CA PHE A 186 -0.36 9.41 -17.80
C PHE A 186 0.43 10.70 -17.85
N GLY A 187 0.52 11.42 -16.73
CA GLY A 187 1.22 12.71 -16.68
C GLY A 187 2.35 12.76 -15.67
N ASP A 188 3.54 13.17 -16.10
CA ASP A 188 4.61 13.58 -15.19
C ASP A 188 4.19 14.88 -14.50
N ILE A 189 4.17 14.92 -13.17
CA ILE A 189 3.84 16.19 -12.49
C ILE A 189 4.95 17.23 -12.64
N ARG A 190 4.58 18.48 -12.32
CA ARG A 190 5.45 19.65 -12.42
C ARG A 190 6.84 19.42 -11.81
N GLY A 191 7.86 19.67 -12.62
CA GLY A 191 9.27 19.56 -12.25
C GLY A 191 9.85 18.14 -12.17
N ARG A 192 9.06 17.10 -12.47
CA ARG A 192 9.52 15.70 -12.52
C ARG A 192 9.71 15.23 -13.96
N TYR A 193 10.66 14.31 -14.17
CA TYR A 193 10.92 13.66 -15.45
C TYR A 193 10.97 14.62 -16.65
N LYS A 194 10.06 14.53 -17.62
CA LYS A 194 10.06 15.40 -18.80
C LYS A 194 9.29 16.71 -18.59
N SER A 195 8.45 16.80 -17.56
CA SER A 195 7.72 18.02 -17.21
C SER A 195 8.65 19.18 -16.81
N GLU A 196 8.24 20.39 -17.21
CA GLU A 196 8.91 21.63 -16.84
C GLU A 196 8.49 22.09 -15.43
N GLY A 197 9.04 23.21 -14.97
CA GLY A 197 8.71 23.80 -13.67
C GLY A 197 9.51 23.22 -12.50
N GLN A 198 9.03 23.47 -11.28
CA GLN A 198 9.70 23.09 -10.05
C GLN A 198 8.89 22.03 -9.30
N PHE A 199 9.53 20.93 -8.94
CA PHE A 199 8.96 19.91 -8.07
C PHE A 199 8.90 20.43 -6.62
N VAL A 200 7.77 20.18 -5.97
CA VAL A 200 7.54 20.41 -4.54
C VAL A 200 6.87 19.15 -4.02
N MET A 201 7.49 18.48 -3.05
CA MET A 201 6.91 17.33 -2.36
C MET A 201 5.53 17.71 -1.80
N ASN A 202 4.51 16.88 -2.05
CA ASN A 202 3.11 17.08 -1.67
C ASN A 202 2.68 18.56 -1.75
N ARG A 203 2.80 19.16 -2.95
CA ARG A 203 2.60 20.60 -3.17
C ARG A 203 1.32 21.09 -2.46
N PRO A 204 1.42 22.08 -1.54
CA PRO A 204 0.28 22.61 -0.80
C PRO A 204 -0.89 23.03 -1.67
N ILE A 205 -2.10 22.81 -1.16
CA ILE A 205 -3.35 23.31 -1.75
C ILE A 205 -3.45 24.80 -1.46
N VAL A 206 -3.66 25.63 -2.48
CA VAL A 206 -3.69 27.10 -2.32
C VAL A 206 -5.05 27.66 -2.71
N GLU A 207 -5.44 28.77 -2.09
CA GLU A 207 -6.59 29.53 -2.56
C GLU A 207 -6.25 30.17 -3.92
N HIS A 208 -6.95 29.81 -5.00
CA HIS A 208 -6.70 30.32 -6.36
C HIS A 208 -7.20 31.76 -6.58
N ARG A 209 -6.67 32.72 -5.80
CA ARG A 209 -7.09 34.14 -5.85
C ARG A 209 -6.72 34.83 -7.17
N THR A 210 -5.71 34.32 -7.87
CA THR A 210 -5.16 34.85 -9.10
C THR A 210 -4.79 33.73 -10.07
N LYS A 211 -4.61 34.06 -11.36
CA LYS A 211 -4.18 33.09 -12.39
C LYS A 211 -2.77 32.53 -12.18
N LYS A 212 -1.99 33.07 -11.23
CA LYS A 212 -0.64 32.62 -10.91
C LYS A 212 -0.60 31.67 -9.72
N ASP A 213 -1.72 31.53 -9.00
CA ASP A 213 -1.84 30.58 -7.91
C ASP A 213 -2.05 29.20 -8.54
N ILE A 214 -1.01 28.36 -8.44
CA ILE A 214 -0.94 27.03 -9.03
C ILE A 214 -0.69 25.98 -7.95
N ASP A 215 -1.30 24.84 -8.14
CA ASP A 215 -1.20 23.62 -7.35
C ASP A 215 -1.62 22.41 -8.21
N GLU A 216 -1.73 21.24 -7.59
CA GLU A 216 -2.07 20.02 -8.33
C GLU A 216 -3.52 19.99 -8.84
N THR A 217 -4.44 20.76 -8.24
CA THR A 217 -5.84 20.88 -8.73
C THR A 217 -5.85 21.63 -10.07
N THR A 218 -5.12 22.74 -10.14
CA THR A 218 -5.06 23.61 -11.31
C THR A 218 -4.31 22.98 -12.48
N ASP A 219 -3.19 22.29 -12.21
CA ASP A 219 -2.47 21.52 -13.24
C ASP A 219 -3.34 20.37 -13.80
N THR A 220 -4.18 19.75 -12.95
CA THR A 220 -5.15 18.73 -13.40
C THR A 220 -6.22 19.35 -14.29
N ASN A 221 -6.83 20.46 -13.86
CA ASN A 221 -7.88 21.15 -14.60
C ASN A 221 -7.38 21.62 -15.98
N ASP A 222 -6.20 22.23 -16.06
CA ASP A 222 -5.61 22.71 -17.31
C ASP A 222 -5.27 21.53 -18.26
N THR A 223 -4.81 20.41 -17.71
CA THR A 223 -4.57 19.17 -18.47
C THR A 223 -5.86 18.65 -19.10
N ILE A 224 -6.94 18.56 -18.32
CA ILE A 224 -8.26 18.13 -18.82
C ILE A 224 -8.77 19.07 -19.91
N ASP A 225 -8.65 20.38 -19.69
CA ASP A 225 -9.07 21.41 -20.64
C ASP A 225 -8.38 21.27 -22.00
N TRP A 226 -7.12 20.82 -21.99
CA TRP A 226 -6.37 20.53 -23.21
C TRP A 226 -6.82 19.22 -23.86
N LEU A 227 -6.97 18.14 -23.07
CA LEU A 227 -7.37 16.82 -23.59
C LEU A 227 -8.70 16.88 -24.33
N LEU A 228 -9.70 17.55 -23.73
CA LEU A 228 -11.04 17.68 -24.30
C LEU A 228 -11.03 18.34 -25.69
N LYS A 229 -10.09 19.26 -25.93
CA LYS A 229 -9.97 20.03 -27.18
C LYS A 229 -9.11 19.33 -28.23
N ASN A 230 -8.09 18.57 -27.81
CA ASN A 230 -7.03 18.09 -28.69
C ASN A 230 -7.07 16.58 -28.97
N VAL A 231 -7.71 15.79 -28.11
CA VAL A 231 -7.83 14.34 -28.34
C VAL A 231 -9.17 14.04 -29.02
N PRO A 232 -9.19 13.55 -30.26
CA PRO A 232 -10.43 13.36 -31.02
C PRO A 232 -11.34 12.26 -30.44
N ASN A 233 -12.60 12.22 -30.87
CA ASN A 233 -13.58 11.17 -30.54
C ASN A 233 -13.56 10.77 -29.05
N ASN A 234 -13.60 11.77 -28.16
CA ASN A 234 -13.75 11.59 -26.72
C ASN A 234 -15.17 11.97 -26.27
N ASN A 235 -15.66 11.39 -25.18
CA ASN A 235 -17.04 11.62 -24.71
C ASN A 235 -17.16 12.77 -23.69
N GLY A 236 -16.09 13.52 -23.44
CA GLY A 236 -16.07 14.64 -22.51
C GLY A 236 -16.02 14.27 -21.02
N ARG A 237 -15.83 12.99 -20.66
CA ARG A 237 -15.75 12.54 -19.25
C ARG A 237 -14.35 12.06 -18.91
N VAL A 238 -13.91 12.36 -17.70
CA VAL A 238 -12.60 12.00 -17.14
C VAL A 238 -12.81 11.29 -15.82
N GLY A 239 -12.21 10.11 -15.69
CA GLY A 239 -11.92 9.53 -14.38
C GLY A 239 -10.47 9.82 -13.99
N VAL A 240 -10.20 10.00 -12.70
CA VAL A 240 -8.83 10.09 -12.19
C VAL A 240 -8.63 9.02 -11.13
N TYR A 241 -7.47 8.40 -11.10
CA TYR A 241 -7.13 7.38 -10.10
C TYR A 241 -5.62 7.36 -9.89
N GLY A 242 -5.20 6.70 -8.82
CA GLY A 242 -3.79 6.47 -8.58
C GLY A 242 -3.54 5.89 -7.20
N ILE A 243 -2.34 5.32 -7.02
CA ILE A 243 -1.87 4.70 -5.78
C ILE A 243 -0.81 5.61 -5.15
N SER A 244 -0.82 5.86 -3.84
CA SER A 244 0.20 6.67 -3.13
C SER A 244 0.15 8.16 -3.48
N TYR A 245 1.27 8.74 -3.92
CA TYR A 245 1.33 10.09 -4.47
C TYR A 245 0.34 10.28 -5.64
N PRO A 246 0.24 9.38 -6.65
CA PRO A 246 -0.89 9.37 -7.59
C PRO A 246 -2.28 9.32 -6.94
N GLY A 247 -2.45 8.68 -5.78
CA GLY A 247 -3.67 8.70 -4.97
C GLY A 247 -3.96 10.10 -4.44
N PHE A 248 -2.98 10.76 -3.83
CA PHE A 248 -3.06 12.18 -3.47
C PHE A 248 -3.46 13.04 -4.68
N LEU A 249 -2.82 12.83 -5.84
CA LEU A 249 -3.12 13.57 -7.07
C LEU A 249 -4.53 13.26 -7.61
N SER A 250 -5.07 12.07 -7.35
CA SER A 250 -6.45 11.72 -7.66
C SER A 250 -7.43 12.48 -6.77
N MET A 251 -7.17 12.59 -5.45
CA MET A 251 -8.01 13.42 -4.58
C MET A 251 -7.92 14.90 -4.96
N MET A 252 -6.73 15.39 -5.33
CA MET A 252 -6.55 16.75 -5.85
C MET A 252 -7.37 17.04 -7.12
N ALA A 253 -7.72 16.02 -7.90
CA ALA A 253 -8.63 16.18 -9.04
C ALA A 253 -10.10 16.35 -8.63
N GLY A 254 -10.46 15.95 -7.40
CA GLY A 254 -11.79 16.10 -6.80
C GLY A 254 -12.00 17.42 -6.04
N ILE A 255 -10.94 18.18 -5.77
CA ILE A 255 -11.00 19.48 -5.09
C ILE A 255 -11.03 20.59 -6.15
N ASP A 256 -12.05 21.45 -6.12
CA ASP A 256 -12.31 22.45 -7.17
C ASP A 256 -12.27 21.82 -8.58
N ALA A 257 -13.00 20.70 -8.69
CA ALA A 257 -12.88 19.76 -9.79
C ALA A 257 -13.33 20.37 -11.12
N HIS A 258 -12.60 20.07 -12.21
CA HIS A 258 -13.06 20.39 -13.54
C HIS A 258 -14.41 19.70 -13.83
N PRO A 259 -15.41 20.35 -14.45
CA PRO A 259 -16.73 19.75 -14.70
C PRO A 259 -16.76 18.47 -15.55
N ALA A 260 -15.64 18.09 -16.15
CA ALA A 260 -15.47 16.84 -16.90
C ALA A 260 -15.03 15.67 -16.01
N VAL A 261 -14.53 15.93 -14.80
CA VAL A 261 -14.25 14.87 -13.82
C VAL A 261 -15.59 14.31 -13.35
N LYS A 262 -15.76 12.99 -13.48
CA LYS A 262 -17.01 12.30 -13.14
C LYS A 262 -16.82 11.16 -12.14
N ALA A 263 -15.59 10.76 -11.89
CA ALA A 263 -15.23 9.77 -10.88
C ALA A 263 -13.77 9.96 -10.49
N ILE A 264 -13.47 9.86 -9.20
CA ILE A 264 -12.10 9.72 -8.70
C ILE A 264 -11.95 8.44 -7.89
N SER A 265 -10.77 7.83 -7.93
CA SER A 265 -10.40 6.75 -7.02
C SER A 265 -9.01 7.02 -6.44
N PRO A 266 -8.94 7.79 -5.35
CA PRO A 266 -7.75 7.87 -4.51
C PRO A 266 -7.51 6.50 -3.87
N GLN A 267 -6.32 5.94 -4.07
CA GLN A 267 -5.97 4.63 -3.55
C GLN A 267 -4.70 4.77 -2.72
N ALA A 268 -4.76 4.44 -1.43
CA ALA A 268 -3.72 4.74 -0.46
C ALA A 268 -3.13 6.16 -0.65
N PRO A 269 -3.96 7.22 -0.62
CA PRO A 269 -3.50 8.58 -0.92
C PRO A 269 -2.65 9.15 0.21
N MET A 270 -1.55 9.84 -0.14
CA MET A 270 -0.72 10.61 0.79
C MET A 270 -1.50 11.85 1.32
N THR A 271 -2.36 11.63 2.30
CA THR A 271 -3.38 12.60 2.74
C THR A 271 -2.83 13.55 3.80
N ASN A 272 -2.15 12.98 4.80
CA ASN A 272 -1.57 13.70 5.91
C ASN A 272 -0.26 13.06 6.35
N ILE A 273 0.77 13.39 5.58
CA ILE A 273 2.17 12.93 5.71
C ILE A 273 2.81 13.17 7.08
N TRP A 274 2.16 13.89 8.01
CA TRP A 274 2.63 14.07 9.39
C TRP A 274 1.80 13.30 10.43
N ILE A 275 0.50 13.09 10.20
CA ILE A 275 -0.37 12.45 11.20
C ILE A 275 -0.24 10.93 11.15
N GLY A 276 -0.24 10.31 9.97
CA GLY A 276 -0.22 8.84 9.87
C GLY A 276 0.07 8.24 8.50
N ASP A 277 0.61 9.04 7.56
CA ASP A 277 1.11 8.54 6.26
C ASP A 277 2.66 8.58 6.24
N ASP A 278 3.27 8.85 5.09
CA ASP A 278 4.68 8.63 4.77
C ASP A 278 5.76 9.03 5.78
N PHE A 279 5.71 10.26 6.32
CA PHE A 279 6.87 10.86 6.98
C PHE A 279 6.79 10.83 8.50
N PHE A 280 5.60 10.92 9.07
CA PHE A 280 5.42 10.80 10.51
C PHE A 280 4.12 10.07 10.84
N HIS A 281 4.14 9.35 11.95
CA HIS A 281 2.95 8.81 12.58
C HIS A 281 2.85 9.34 14.01
N ASN A 282 1.78 10.08 14.30
CA ASN A 282 1.54 10.78 15.56
C ASN A 282 2.79 11.52 16.10
N GLY A 283 3.55 12.13 15.18
CA GLY A 283 4.78 12.88 15.43
C GLY A 283 6.08 12.06 15.54
N ALA A 284 6.04 10.73 15.47
CA ALA A 284 7.21 9.88 15.30
C ALA A 284 7.70 9.92 13.85
N PHE A 285 8.96 10.28 13.60
CA PHE A 285 9.47 10.44 12.24
C PHE A 285 9.87 9.09 11.65
N ARG A 286 9.36 8.76 10.46
CA ARG A 286 9.69 7.55 9.70
C ARG A 286 11.07 7.68 9.04
N GLU A 287 12.10 7.54 9.87
CA GLU A 287 13.51 7.79 9.55
C GLU A 287 14.01 7.10 8.27
N SER A 288 13.99 5.77 8.20
CA SER A 288 14.52 5.06 7.03
C SER A 288 13.71 5.32 5.76
N TYR A 289 12.38 5.40 5.87
CA TYR A 289 11.50 5.72 4.75
C TYR A 289 11.73 7.14 4.23
N GLY A 290 11.62 8.15 5.10
CA GLY A 290 11.79 9.56 4.74
C GLY A 290 13.20 9.86 4.24
N PHE A 291 14.22 9.20 4.76
CA PHE A 291 15.59 9.30 4.26
C PHE A 291 15.72 8.81 2.82
N ASP A 292 15.17 7.64 2.49
CA ASP A 292 15.25 7.06 1.15
C ASP A 292 14.35 7.82 0.14
N TYR A 293 13.13 8.15 0.55
CA TYR A 293 12.13 8.75 -0.33
C TYR A 293 12.52 10.18 -0.75
N VAL A 294 13.05 10.98 0.16
CA VAL A 294 13.56 12.32 -0.18
C VAL A 294 14.72 12.25 -1.16
N GLN A 295 15.64 11.29 -0.99
CA GLN A 295 16.72 11.10 -1.96
C GLN A 295 16.18 10.69 -3.34
N GLN A 296 15.19 9.79 -3.37
CA GLN A 296 14.57 9.32 -4.60
C GLN A 296 13.87 10.44 -5.39
N LEU A 297 13.13 11.33 -4.71
CA LEU A 297 12.32 12.35 -5.37
C LEU A 297 12.96 13.74 -5.49
N GLU A 298 13.89 14.10 -4.61
CA GLU A 298 14.52 15.43 -4.61
C GLU A 298 16.01 15.41 -4.95
N GLY A 299 16.67 14.25 -4.90
CA GLY A 299 18.10 14.13 -5.25
C GLY A 299 18.39 14.45 -6.71
N GLN A 300 17.42 14.21 -7.60
CA GLN A 300 17.48 14.49 -9.02
C GLN A 300 16.08 14.46 -9.65
N LYS A 301 15.98 14.81 -10.95
CA LYS A 301 14.71 14.98 -11.67
C LYS A 301 13.93 13.68 -11.95
N THR A 302 14.63 12.55 -12.01
CA THR A 302 14.04 11.21 -12.19
C THR A 302 14.33 10.35 -10.97
N ASP A 303 13.55 9.30 -10.74
CA ASP A 303 13.73 8.45 -9.57
C ASP A 303 15.08 7.73 -9.60
N VAL A 304 15.80 7.80 -8.49
CA VAL A 304 16.93 6.90 -8.21
C VAL A 304 16.73 6.32 -6.82
N ARG A 305 16.53 5.01 -6.78
CA ARG A 305 16.36 4.28 -5.52
C ARG A 305 17.68 4.26 -4.76
N VAL A 306 17.60 4.45 -3.45
CA VAL A 306 18.72 4.21 -2.56
C VAL A 306 19.06 2.72 -2.57
N GLN A 307 20.33 2.41 -2.80
CA GLN A 307 20.88 1.05 -2.71
C GLN A 307 21.97 1.06 -1.66
N SER A 308 21.88 0.14 -0.70
CA SER A 308 22.89 -0.06 0.33
C SER A 308 23.07 -1.54 0.62
N SER A 309 24.32 -1.96 0.81
CA SER A 309 24.68 -3.28 1.34
C SER A 309 24.86 -3.27 2.86
N GLU A 310 24.85 -2.10 3.49
CA GLU A 310 24.91 -1.95 4.94
C GLU A 310 23.54 -2.25 5.56
N ASP A 311 23.53 -2.83 6.76
CA ASP A 311 22.33 -2.92 7.57
C ASP A 311 21.90 -1.50 7.96
N THR A 312 20.76 -1.04 7.47
CA THR A 312 20.25 0.32 7.75
C THR A 312 20.07 0.55 9.26
N TYR A 313 19.80 -0.50 10.04
CA TYR A 313 19.81 -0.41 11.50
C TYR A 313 21.16 0.13 12.01
N ASP A 314 22.27 -0.46 11.56
CA ASP A 314 23.61 -0.03 11.99
C ASP A 314 23.95 1.36 11.43
N PHE A 315 23.58 1.63 10.17
CA PHE A 315 23.80 2.94 9.55
C PHE A 315 23.18 4.08 10.37
N PHE A 316 21.88 4.00 10.70
CA PHE A 316 21.20 5.06 11.45
C PHE A 316 21.72 5.14 12.90
N LEU A 317 22.03 3.99 13.52
CA LEU A 317 22.55 3.96 14.89
C LEU A 317 23.92 4.65 14.98
N GLN A 318 24.83 4.39 14.04
CA GLN A 318 26.16 5.01 13.96
C GLN A 318 26.09 6.52 13.67
N ASN A 319 25.11 6.96 12.88
CA ASN A 319 24.89 8.38 12.58
C ASN A 319 24.19 9.15 13.71
N VAL A 320 23.80 8.47 14.80
CA VAL A 320 23.18 9.00 16.02
C VAL A 320 21.76 9.53 15.82
N ASN A 321 21.52 10.38 14.83
CA ASN A 321 20.22 10.99 14.55
C ASN A 321 20.07 11.27 13.04
N PHE A 322 18.86 11.65 12.64
CA PHE A 322 18.58 11.99 11.24
C PHE A 322 19.49 13.10 10.68
N ALA A 323 19.82 14.15 11.46
CA ALA A 323 20.73 15.19 10.98
C ALA A 323 22.13 14.66 10.63
N GLY A 324 22.63 13.69 11.42
CA GLY A 324 23.87 12.96 11.15
C GLY A 324 23.79 12.15 9.86
N ALA A 325 22.72 11.36 9.71
CA ALA A 325 22.48 10.53 8.53
C ALA A 325 22.31 11.39 7.26
N ALA A 326 21.50 12.44 7.33
CA ALA A 326 21.29 13.37 6.23
C ALA A 326 22.58 14.09 5.82
N LYS A 327 23.47 14.38 6.78
CA LYS A 327 24.79 14.98 6.52
C LYS A 327 25.73 13.98 5.85
N SER A 328 25.76 12.72 6.30
CA SER A 328 26.64 11.70 5.72
C SER A 328 26.25 11.35 4.29
N ALA A 329 24.95 11.38 3.96
CA ALA A 329 24.45 11.23 2.59
C ALA A 329 24.48 12.52 1.74
N GLY A 330 24.87 13.67 2.30
CA GLY A 330 24.90 14.95 1.58
C GLY A 330 23.52 15.52 1.23
N MET A 331 22.44 15.01 1.83
CA MET A 331 21.05 15.38 1.52
C MET A 331 20.48 16.50 2.39
N SER A 332 21.22 17.02 3.38
CA SER A 332 20.72 18.04 4.33
C SER A 332 20.20 19.34 3.68
N LYS A 333 20.52 19.58 2.41
CA LYS A 333 20.08 20.77 1.65
C LYS A 333 18.85 20.51 0.77
N LEU A 334 18.41 19.26 0.62
CA LEU A 334 17.19 18.94 -0.11
C LEU A 334 15.99 19.58 0.61
N PRO A 335 15.02 20.17 -0.12
CA PRO A 335 13.92 20.93 0.49
C PRO A 335 13.19 20.19 1.60
N THR A 336 12.82 18.93 1.39
CA THR A 336 12.06 18.13 2.35
C THR A 336 12.93 17.67 3.52
N ALA A 337 14.19 17.27 3.28
CA ALA A 337 15.13 16.97 4.37
C ALA A 337 15.36 18.18 5.30
N LYS A 338 15.45 19.38 4.72
CA LYS A 338 15.54 20.63 5.48
C LYS A 338 14.24 20.90 6.25
N ALA A 339 13.08 20.59 5.68
CA ALA A 339 11.80 20.71 6.36
C ALA A 339 11.74 19.81 7.60
N PHE A 340 12.12 18.53 7.49
CA PHE A 340 12.22 17.61 8.64
C PHE A 340 13.08 18.21 9.76
N LEU A 341 14.28 18.69 9.43
CA LEU A 341 15.21 19.26 10.41
C LEU A 341 14.74 20.58 11.05
N SER A 342 13.79 21.29 10.45
CA SER A 342 13.33 22.60 10.92
C SER A 342 11.89 22.64 11.42
N GLN A 343 11.07 21.66 11.07
CA GLN A 343 9.64 21.57 11.40
C GLN A 343 9.30 20.21 12.04
N PRO A 344 9.84 19.87 13.22
CA PRO A 344 9.62 18.54 13.83
C PRO A 344 8.20 18.33 14.41
N ALA A 345 7.43 19.40 14.64
CA ALA A 345 6.06 19.35 15.15
C ALA A 345 5.06 19.65 14.02
N TYR A 346 3.76 19.42 14.25
CA TYR A 346 2.68 19.62 13.25
C TYR A 346 2.37 21.09 12.98
N THR A 347 3.36 21.84 12.53
CA THR A 347 3.24 23.28 12.28
C THR A 347 2.37 23.59 11.07
N LYS A 348 2.08 24.88 10.85
CA LYS A 348 1.42 25.37 9.62
C LYS A 348 2.07 24.91 8.32
N PHE A 349 3.36 24.54 8.34
CA PHE A 349 4.02 23.96 7.18
C PHE A 349 3.40 22.62 6.78
N TRP A 350 3.23 21.69 7.73
CA TRP A 350 2.61 20.38 7.46
C TRP A 350 1.11 20.50 7.24
N GLN A 351 0.44 21.34 8.02
CA GLN A 351 -1.00 21.59 7.87
C GLN A 351 -1.37 22.13 6.48
N ALA A 352 -0.49 22.89 5.83
CA ALA A 352 -0.72 23.39 4.48
C ALA A 352 -0.69 22.30 3.40
N MET A 353 -0.14 21.12 3.72
CA MET A 353 -0.11 19.95 2.82
C MET A 353 -1.19 18.92 3.17
N ALA A 354 -1.91 19.09 4.29
CA ALA A 354 -2.98 18.19 4.70
C ALA A 354 -4.20 18.37 3.80
N VAL A 355 -4.77 17.25 3.35
CA VAL A 355 -5.89 17.25 2.39
C VAL A 355 -7.24 17.37 3.09
N GLU A 356 -7.41 16.73 4.25
CA GLU A 356 -8.71 16.63 4.94
C GLU A 356 -9.40 17.98 5.18
N PRO A 357 -8.70 19.07 5.56
CA PRO A 357 -9.33 20.38 5.76
C PRO A 357 -10.00 20.97 4.50
N HIS A 358 -9.66 20.47 3.31
CA HIS A 358 -10.23 20.91 2.03
C HIS A 358 -11.44 20.08 1.58
N LEU A 359 -11.68 18.92 2.20
CA LEU A 359 -12.75 17.97 1.86
C LEU A 359 -14.11 18.36 2.46
N THR A 360 -14.57 19.57 2.15
CA THR A 360 -15.78 20.16 2.77
C THR A 360 -17.08 19.95 1.97
N LYS A 361 -17.00 19.25 0.85
CA LYS A 361 -18.11 18.90 -0.06
C LYS A 361 -17.71 17.72 -0.93
N VAL A 362 -18.68 16.88 -1.28
CA VAL A 362 -18.53 15.86 -2.32
C VAL A 362 -18.79 16.50 -3.68
N GLU A 363 -17.73 16.79 -4.44
CA GLU A 363 -17.83 17.38 -5.79
C GLU A 363 -17.95 16.33 -6.90
N VAL A 364 -17.30 15.19 -6.67
CA VAL A 364 -17.16 14.09 -7.61
C VAL A 364 -17.41 12.80 -6.83
N PRO A 365 -18.08 11.80 -7.42
CA PRO A 365 -18.11 10.46 -6.86
C PRO A 365 -16.70 9.92 -6.61
N THR A 366 -16.46 9.42 -5.39
CA THR A 366 -15.14 9.04 -4.87
C THR A 366 -15.15 7.60 -4.41
N LEU A 367 -14.20 6.80 -4.91
CA LEU A 367 -13.94 5.44 -4.44
C LEU A 367 -12.57 5.40 -3.74
N GLU A 368 -12.59 5.53 -2.41
CA GLU A 368 -11.42 5.37 -1.55
C GLU A 368 -11.02 3.90 -1.48
N VAL A 369 -9.71 3.63 -1.60
CA VAL A 369 -9.18 2.26 -1.57
C VAL A 369 -7.95 2.19 -0.69
N GLY A 370 -7.92 1.23 0.23
CA GLY A 370 -6.80 1.03 1.16
C GLY A 370 -6.55 -0.43 1.50
N GLY A 371 -5.42 -0.70 2.14
CA GLY A 371 -5.04 -2.02 2.62
C GLY A 371 -4.91 -2.06 4.14
N TRP A 372 -5.34 -3.16 4.76
CA TRP A 372 -5.15 -3.38 6.21
C TRP A 372 -3.69 -3.54 6.65
N TRP A 373 -2.79 -3.82 5.70
CA TRP A 373 -1.36 -3.87 5.92
C TRP A 373 -0.63 -2.85 5.04
N ASP A 374 -1.27 -1.72 4.72
CA ASP A 374 -0.64 -0.63 3.98
C ASP A 374 0.48 0.00 4.83
N GLN A 375 1.71 -0.32 4.47
CA GLN A 375 2.87 0.10 5.23
C GLN A 375 3.34 1.53 4.92
N GLU A 376 2.69 2.25 4.01
CA GLU A 376 3.10 3.59 3.54
C GLU A 376 2.04 4.65 3.88
N ASP A 377 0.80 4.41 3.48
CA ASP A 377 -0.30 5.38 3.48
C ASP A 377 -1.56 4.80 4.17
N MET A 378 -1.41 4.38 5.45
CA MET A 378 -2.48 3.74 6.22
C MET A 378 -3.62 4.71 6.58
N TRP A 379 -3.28 5.97 6.83
CA TRP A 379 -4.22 7.00 7.29
C TRP A 379 -5.14 7.47 6.17
N GLY A 380 -4.58 7.69 4.99
CA GLY A 380 -5.24 8.40 3.90
C GLY A 380 -6.66 7.94 3.54
N PRO A 381 -6.87 6.68 3.10
CA PRO A 381 -8.19 6.23 2.63
C PRO A 381 -9.29 6.41 3.68
N GLN A 382 -8.96 6.12 4.94
CA GLN A 382 -9.92 6.20 6.05
C GLN A 382 -10.19 7.66 6.45
N ALA A 383 -9.17 8.50 6.44
CA ALA A 383 -9.28 9.91 6.79
C ALA A 383 -10.02 10.73 5.73
N GLU A 384 -9.76 10.48 4.44
CA GLU A 384 -10.47 11.14 3.33
C GLU A 384 -11.96 10.73 3.32
N TYR A 385 -12.25 9.43 3.47
CA TYR A 385 -13.62 8.93 3.63
C TYR A 385 -14.32 9.61 4.81
N ALA A 386 -13.71 9.59 6.00
CA ALA A 386 -14.30 10.17 7.21
C ALA A 386 -14.51 11.69 7.11
N ALA A 387 -13.66 12.41 6.36
CA ALA A 387 -13.81 13.84 6.12
C ALA A 387 -14.96 14.15 5.14
N LEU A 388 -15.16 13.31 4.11
CA LEU A 388 -16.20 13.51 3.10
C LEU A 388 -17.59 13.01 3.54
N GLU A 389 -17.66 11.95 4.34
CA GLU A 389 -18.91 11.30 4.73
C GLU A 389 -19.98 12.26 5.33
N PRO A 390 -19.65 13.23 6.22
CA PRO A 390 -20.61 14.22 6.70
C PRO A 390 -21.24 15.11 5.60
N HIS A 391 -20.63 15.12 4.42
CA HIS A 391 -21.03 15.91 3.26
C HIS A 391 -21.70 15.06 2.16
N ASP A 392 -21.73 13.73 2.29
CA ASP A 392 -22.22 12.81 1.26
C ASP A 392 -23.74 12.56 1.33
N LYS A 393 -24.52 13.52 0.81
CA LYS A 393 -25.98 13.38 0.77
C LYS A 393 -26.49 12.43 -0.31
N ASN A 394 -25.65 12.07 -1.28
CA ASN A 394 -26.04 11.31 -2.45
C ASN A 394 -25.56 9.85 -2.41
N HIS A 395 -24.79 9.45 -1.38
CA HIS A 395 -24.11 8.17 -1.32
C HIS A 395 -23.21 7.96 -2.54
N GLU A 396 -22.29 8.91 -2.72
CA GLU A 396 -21.29 8.96 -3.79
C GLU A 396 -19.84 8.85 -3.28
N VAL A 397 -19.64 8.68 -1.98
CA VAL A 397 -18.36 8.38 -1.35
C VAL A 397 -18.37 6.92 -0.91
N PHE A 398 -17.40 6.15 -1.38
CA PHE A 398 -17.31 4.72 -1.14
C PHE A 398 -15.93 4.36 -0.59
N LEU A 399 -15.85 3.32 0.23
CA LEU A 399 -14.61 2.85 0.82
C LEU A 399 -14.39 1.36 0.54
N VAL A 400 -13.19 1.00 0.13
CA VAL A 400 -12.76 -0.39 -0.04
C VAL A 400 -11.49 -0.65 0.77
N LEU A 401 -11.56 -1.58 1.72
CA LEU A 401 -10.42 -1.99 2.53
C LEU A 401 -10.16 -3.48 2.35
N GLY A 402 -9.03 -3.84 1.77
CA GLY A 402 -8.65 -5.23 1.50
C GLY A 402 -7.45 -5.69 2.33
N PRO A 403 -7.10 -6.98 2.30
CA PRO A 403 -5.99 -7.55 3.06
C PRO A 403 -4.67 -7.31 2.32
N TRP A 404 -4.39 -6.05 2.01
CA TRP A 404 -3.32 -5.66 1.10
C TRP A 404 -2.24 -4.88 1.82
N ASN A 405 -1.03 -5.04 1.32
CA ASN A 405 0.01 -4.04 1.49
C ASN A 405 -0.19 -2.86 0.53
N HIS A 406 0.70 -1.88 0.60
CA HIS A 406 0.64 -0.70 -0.26
C HIS A 406 0.64 -1.06 -1.76
N GLY A 407 -0.50 -0.81 -2.44
CA GLY A 407 -0.75 -1.16 -3.84
C GLY A 407 -1.03 -2.65 -4.11
N GLY A 408 -1.25 -3.45 -3.07
CA GLY A 408 -1.39 -4.91 -3.13
C GLY A 408 -2.63 -5.42 -3.87
N TRP A 409 -3.55 -4.53 -4.26
CA TRP A 409 -4.74 -4.87 -5.05
C TRP A 409 -4.50 -4.89 -6.58
N VAL A 410 -3.35 -4.43 -7.06
CA VAL A 410 -2.99 -4.47 -8.49
C VAL A 410 -2.71 -5.89 -9.00
N PRO A 411 -1.87 -6.72 -8.34
CA PRO A 411 -1.61 -8.09 -8.80
C PRO A 411 -2.81 -9.03 -8.59
N THR A 412 -2.73 -10.22 -9.20
CA THR A 412 -3.59 -11.36 -8.87
C THR A 412 -2.78 -12.23 -7.90
N THR A 413 -2.99 -12.02 -6.61
CA THR A 413 -2.32 -12.74 -5.52
C THR A 413 -3.32 -13.02 -4.41
N ARG A 414 -3.22 -14.19 -3.79
CA ARG A 414 -3.97 -14.55 -2.58
C ARG A 414 -3.15 -14.41 -1.30
N HIS A 415 -1.83 -14.20 -1.43
CA HIS A 415 -0.91 -14.11 -0.30
C HIS A 415 -0.43 -12.69 -0.02
N LEU A 416 -0.17 -12.44 1.26
CA LEU A 416 0.71 -11.37 1.75
C LEU A 416 1.75 -11.97 2.70
N GLY A 417 3.01 -12.03 2.25
CA GLY A 417 4.05 -12.71 3.01
C GLY A 417 3.72 -14.20 3.18
N ALA A 418 3.60 -14.65 4.43
CA ALA A 418 3.26 -16.04 4.77
C ALA A 418 1.74 -16.29 4.86
N VAL A 419 0.93 -15.24 4.86
CA VAL A 419 -0.53 -15.35 5.05
C VAL A 419 -1.21 -15.63 3.71
N ASP A 420 -2.02 -16.69 3.64
CA ASP A 420 -2.94 -17.00 2.53
C ASP A 420 -4.36 -16.58 2.92
N PHE A 421 -4.98 -15.67 2.15
CA PHE A 421 -6.35 -15.18 2.40
C PHE A 421 -7.43 -16.00 1.67
N GLY A 422 -7.10 -17.18 1.16
CA GLY A 422 -8.09 -18.05 0.54
C GLY A 422 -8.51 -17.66 -0.89
N SER A 423 -8.22 -16.44 -1.35
CA SER A 423 -8.66 -15.92 -2.65
C SER A 423 -7.83 -14.73 -3.15
N ALA A 424 -7.81 -14.51 -4.47
CA ALA A 424 -7.23 -13.31 -5.06
C ALA A 424 -8.12 -12.07 -4.85
N THR A 425 -8.02 -11.46 -3.67
CA THR A 425 -8.88 -10.36 -3.24
C THR A 425 -8.75 -9.11 -4.12
N GLY A 426 -7.53 -8.79 -4.58
CA GLY A 426 -7.29 -7.67 -5.51
C GLY A 426 -8.00 -7.84 -6.85
N GLU A 427 -8.04 -9.06 -7.38
CA GLU A 427 -8.80 -9.35 -8.61
C GLU A 427 -10.31 -9.20 -8.41
N THR A 428 -10.82 -9.68 -7.27
CA THR A 428 -12.24 -9.51 -6.93
C THR A 428 -12.61 -8.03 -6.86
N TYR A 429 -11.80 -7.21 -6.18
CA TYR A 429 -11.97 -5.76 -6.13
C TYR A 429 -12.01 -5.13 -7.53
N ARG A 430 -11.00 -5.39 -8.37
CA ARG A 430 -10.93 -4.76 -9.69
C ARG A 430 -12.10 -5.14 -10.60
N LYS A 431 -12.48 -6.43 -10.59
CA LYS A 431 -13.58 -6.96 -11.44
C LYS A 431 -14.96 -6.53 -10.98
N THR A 432 -15.19 -6.46 -9.67
CA THR A 432 -16.55 -6.31 -9.11
C THR A 432 -16.84 -4.94 -8.54
N ILE A 433 -15.82 -4.11 -8.29
CA ILE A 433 -15.97 -2.77 -7.70
C ILE A 433 -15.33 -1.70 -8.57
N GLU A 434 -14.02 -1.75 -8.81
CA GLU A 434 -13.28 -0.67 -9.50
C GLU A 434 -13.75 -0.46 -10.94
N ALA A 435 -13.73 -1.53 -11.75
CA ALA A 435 -14.14 -1.41 -13.14
C ALA A 435 -15.63 -1.03 -13.27
N PRO A 436 -16.57 -1.65 -12.52
CA PRO A 436 -17.96 -1.20 -12.51
C PRO A 436 -18.15 0.25 -12.06
N PHE A 437 -17.40 0.74 -11.07
CA PHE A 437 -17.45 2.13 -10.61
C PHE A 437 -17.15 3.10 -11.75
N PHE A 438 -16.00 2.94 -12.42
CA PHE A 438 -15.66 3.78 -13.55
C PHE A 438 -16.63 3.61 -14.72
N GLU A 439 -17.13 2.40 -14.98
CA GLU A 439 -18.12 2.16 -16.03
C GLU A 439 -19.46 2.88 -15.76
N LYS A 440 -19.93 2.93 -14.51
CA LYS A 440 -21.13 3.68 -14.12
C LYS A 440 -20.98 5.16 -14.44
N TYR A 441 -19.92 5.79 -13.95
CA TYR A 441 -19.79 7.25 -14.01
C TYR A 441 -19.23 7.75 -15.35
N LEU A 442 -18.41 6.96 -16.05
CA LEU A 442 -17.76 7.38 -17.31
C LEU A 442 -18.47 6.85 -18.57
N LYS A 443 -19.29 5.81 -18.46
CA LYS A 443 -19.94 5.13 -19.60
C LYS A 443 -21.43 4.89 -19.43
N ASP A 444 -22.04 5.31 -18.32
CA ASP A 444 -23.45 5.09 -17.99
C ASP A 444 -23.86 3.61 -18.00
N ARG A 445 -22.92 2.70 -17.69
CA ARG A 445 -23.20 1.26 -17.65
C ARG A 445 -23.67 0.85 -16.23
N PRO A 446 -24.69 -0.01 -16.12
CA PRO A 446 -25.06 -0.57 -14.82
C PRO A 446 -24.01 -1.57 -14.35
N GLY A 447 -23.99 -1.89 -13.05
CA GLY A 447 -23.16 -2.97 -12.51
C GLY A 447 -22.45 -2.62 -11.21
N PHE A 448 -22.22 -1.33 -10.95
CA PHE A 448 -21.71 -0.88 -9.65
C PHE A 448 -22.83 -0.86 -8.61
N ASP A 449 -22.66 -1.68 -7.56
CA ASP A 449 -23.68 -1.98 -6.56
C ASP A 449 -23.19 -1.77 -5.11
N LEU A 450 -22.02 -1.16 -4.93
CA LEU A 450 -21.54 -0.80 -3.60
C LEU A 450 -22.37 0.37 -3.06
N LYS A 451 -22.93 0.20 -1.87
CA LYS A 451 -23.74 1.22 -1.21
C LYS A 451 -22.88 2.24 -0.48
N ASP A 452 -21.86 1.77 0.23
CA ASP A 452 -20.97 2.59 1.04
C ASP A 452 -19.60 1.90 1.14
N THR A 453 -19.46 0.87 1.99
CA THR A 453 -18.16 0.25 2.28
C THR A 453 -18.12 -1.23 1.94
N ALA A 454 -17.03 -1.67 1.31
CA ALA A 454 -16.66 -3.07 1.18
C ALA A 454 -15.35 -3.32 1.93
N SER A 455 -15.37 -4.20 2.93
CA SER A 455 -14.17 -4.54 3.69
C SER A 455 -13.91 -6.04 3.62
N PHE A 456 -12.66 -6.44 3.47
CA PHE A 456 -12.27 -7.83 3.63
C PHE A 456 -12.00 -8.12 5.09
N ARG A 457 -12.90 -8.86 5.74
CA ARG A 457 -12.71 -9.34 7.10
C ARG A 457 -11.71 -10.48 7.11
N THR A 458 -10.54 -10.20 7.64
CA THR A 458 -9.43 -11.16 7.76
C THR A 458 -9.70 -12.17 8.88
N GLY A 459 -9.03 -13.32 8.84
CA GLY A 459 -9.21 -14.41 9.81
C GLY A 459 -10.35 -15.36 9.43
N VAL A 460 -11.51 -14.81 9.03
CA VAL A 460 -12.57 -15.59 8.32
C VAL A 460 -12.51 -15.44 6.80
N ASP A 461 -11.63 -14.56 6.32
CA ASP A 461 -11.29 -14.32 4.92
C ASP A 461 -12.49 -14.13 3.99
N LYS A 462 -13.30 -13.11 4.30
CA LYS A 462 -14.54 -12.83 3.59
C LYS A 462 -14.74 -11.34 3.34
N TRP A 463 -15.20 -11.00 2.13
CA TRP A 463 -15.73 -9.67 1.83
C TRP A 463 -17.05 -9.43 2.55
N GLU A 464 -17.07 -8.44 3.44
CA GLU A 464 -18.24 -7.87 4.06
C GLU A 464 -18.61 -6.54 3.39
N ARG A 465 -19.91 -6.23 3.40
CA ARG A 465 -20.44 -4.96 2.90
C ARG A 465 -21.19 -4.27 4.01
N TYR A 466 -20.83 -3.03 4.29
CA TYR A 466 -21.41 -2.21 5.34
C TYR A 466 -22.16 -1.03 4.74
N ASP A 467 -23.20 -0.61 5.47
CA ASP A 467 -24.02 0.55 5.13
C ASP A 467 -23.37 1.89 5.56
N ALA A 468 -22.31 1.82 6.36
CA ALA A 468 -21.48 2.93 6.83
C ALA A 468 -20.19 2.33 7.41
N TRP A 469 -19.07 3.07 7.37
CA TRP A 469 -17.85 2.76 8.10
C TRP A 469 -17.51 3.82 9.16
N PRO A 470 -17.04 3.45 10.37
CA PRO A 470 -17.13 2.12 10.98
C PRO A 470 -18.56 1.57 11.04
N PRO A 471 -18.76 0.23 11.04
CA PRO A 471 -20.09 -0.35 11.03
C PRO A 471 -20.80 -0.10 12.38
N LYS A 472 -22.02 0.43 12.32
CA LYS A 472 -22.82 0.79 13.52
C LYS A 472 -23.94 -0.20 13.84
N VAL A 473 -24.55 -0.80 12.81
CA VAL A 473 -25.72 -1.67 12.98
C VAL A 473 -25.27 -3.08 13.32
N GLY A 474 -25.69 -3.60 14.47
CA GLY A 474 -25.33 -4.95 14.93
C GLY A 474 -23.96 -5.03 15.59
N PHE A 475 -23.37 -3.88 15.97
CA PHE A 475 -22.10 -3.79 16.68
C PHE A 475 -22.23 -2.94 17.94
N LYS A 476 -21.43 -3.25 18.96
CA LYS A 476 -21.36 -2.55 20.24
C LYS A 476 -19.91 -2.27 20.64
N PRO A 477 -19.66 -1.17 21.37
CA PRO A 477 -18.33 -0.87 21.89
C PRO A 477 -17.88 -1.94 22.88
N ALA A 478 -16.60 -2.29 22.80
CA ALA A 478 -15.93 -3.22 23.71
C ALA A 478 -14.58 -2.67 24.17
N LYS A 479 -14.10 -3.20 25.30
CA LYS A 479 -12.80 -2.86 25.88
C LYS A 479 -12.02 -4.13 26.18
N LEU A 480 -10.78 -4.20 25.71
CA LEU A 480 -9.85 -5.27 26.02
C LEU A 480 -8.75 -4.74 26.94
N TYR A 481 -8.89 -5.03 28.23
CA TYR A 481 -8.01 -4.54 29.27
C TYR A 481 -6.72 -5.34 29.37
N LEU A 482 -5.62 -4.62 29.54
CA LEU A 482 -4.33 -5.15 29.99
C LEU A 482 -4.49 -5.57 31.46
N ALA A 483 -4.12 -6.81 31.76
CA ALA A 483 -4.38 -7.44 33.04
C ALA A 483 -3.12 -8.06 33.65
N ALA A 484 -3.18 -8.28 34.96
CA ALA A 484 -2.09 -8.88 35.73
C ALA A 484 -1.60 -10.21 35.16
N ASP A 485 -0.36 -10.56 35.52
CA ASP A 485 0.33 -11.77 35.04
C ASP A 485 0.45 -11.83 33.50
N HIS A 486 0.61 -10.68 32.85
CA HIS A 486 0.70 -10.55 31.39
C HIS A 486 -0.56 -11.05 30.64
N GLY A 487 -1.73 -10.86 31.26
CA GLY A 487 -3.02 -11.29 30.71
C GLY A 487 -3.76 -10.20 29.93
N LEU A 488 -4.81 -10.61 29.21
CA LEU A 488 -5.83 -9.73 28.63
C LEU A 488 -7.22 -10.17 29.07
N SER A 489 -8.12 -9.21 29.27
CA SER A 489 -9.47 -9.46 29.79
C SER A 489 -10.48 -8.45 29.26
N PHE A 490 -11.70 -8.91 28.95
CA PHE A 490 -12.83 -8.01 28.67
C PHE A 490 -13.47 -7.43 29.95
N GLU A 491 -13.14 -8.00 31.11
CA GLU A 491 -13.49 -7.46 32.42
C GLU A 491 -12.39 -6.49 32.91
N PRO A 492 -12.76 -5.36 33.53
CA PRO A 492 -11.80 -4.37 34.01
C PRO A 492 -10.93 -4.92 35.16
N PRO A 493 -9.67 -4.44 35.29
CA PRO A 493 -8.78 -4.88 36.36
C PRO A 493 -9.30 -4.50 37.75
N ALA A 494 -9.30 -5.47 38.66
CA ALA A 494 -9.76 -5.28 40.05
C ALA A 494 -8.62 -5.04 41.05
N THR A 495 -7.38 -5.34 40.68
CA THR A 495 -6.20 -5.23 41.53
C THR A 495 -5.22 -4.20 40.99
N GLU A 496 -4.40 -3.62 41.87
CA GLU A 496 -3.32 -2.74 41.44
C GLU A 496 -2.15 -3.58 40.91
N ASN A 497 -1.89 -3.51 39.59
CA ASN A 497 -0.73 -4.12 38.96
C ASN A 497 -0.05 -3.16 37.98
N LYS A 498 1.21 -3.44 37.66
CA LYS A 498 1.94 -2.81 36.56
C LYS A 498 2.98 -3.77 35.99
N THR A 499 3.26 -3.61 34.70
CA THR A 499 4.37 -4.27 34.01
C THR A 499 5.45 -3.25 33.72
N GLU A 500 6.71 -3.60 33.96
CA GLU A 500 7.85 -2.71 33.75
C GLU A 500 8.87 -3.32 32.78
N TYR A 501 9.46 -2.46 31.96
CA TYR A 501 10.60 -2.79 31.12
C TYR A 501 11.55 -1.59 31.02
N VAL A 502 12.80 -1.83 30.60
CA VAL A 502 13.78 -0.76 30.37
C VAL A 502 13.90 -0.54 28.88
N ALA A 503 13.48 0.63 28.41
CA ALA A 503 13.69 1.03 27.03
C ALA A 503 15.08 1.69 26.91
N ASP A 504 15.95 1.11 26.08
CA ASP A 504 17.33 1.57 25.90
C ASP A 504 17.54 2.03 24.45
N PRO A 505 17.68 3.36 24.20
CA PRO A 505 17.93 3.85 22.85
C PRO A 505 19.25 3.38 22.24
N GLU A 506 20.22 2.86 23.00
CA GLU A 506 21.44 2.24 22.42
C GLU A 506 21.19 0.84 21.85
N ASN A 507 20.10 0.19 22.25
CA ASN A 507 19.67 -1.12 21.74
C ASN A 507 18.18 -1.09 21.40
N PRO A 508 17.74 -0.29 20.40
CA PRO A 508 16.32 -0.18 20.06
C PRO A 508 15.75 -1.50 19.52
N VAL A 509 14.43 -1.68 19.66
CA VAL A 509 13.72 -2.84 19.10
C VAL A 509 13.69 -2.70 17.57
N PRO A 510 14.24 -3.65 16.82
CA PRO A 510 14.18 -3.61 15.36
C PRO A 510 12.73 -3.78 14.87
N TYR A 511 12.33 -3.06 13.82
CA TYR A 511 10.96 -3.17 13.29
C TYR A 511 10.69 -4.43 12.47
N ARG A 512 11.76 -5.04 11.96
CA ARG A 512 11.76 -6.33 11.25
C ARG A 512 13.10 -7.02 11.42
N HIS A 513 13.23 -8.24 10.92
CA HIS A 513 14.47 -9.01 11.01
C HIS A 513 15.69 -8.24 10.46
N ARG A 514 16.77 -8.24 11.25
CA ARG A 514 18.09 -7.76 10.80
C ARG A 514 18.82 -8.82 9.97
N PRO A 515 19.67 -8.44 9.00
CA PRO A 515 19.94 -7.07 8.57
C PRO A 515 18.76 -6.45 7.81
N ILE A 516 18.55 -5.15 7.97
CA ILE A 516 17.46 -4.37 7.38
C ILE A 516 17.98 -3.65 6.13
N GLN A 517 17.41 -3.97 4.97
CA GLN A 517 17.77 -3.36 3.69
C GLN A 517 17.21 -1.94 3.57
N ALA A 518 17.76 -1.14 2.65
CA ALA A 518 17.13 0.11 2.20
C ALA A 518 15.68 -0.14 1.75
N THR A 519 14.80 0.84 1.95
CA THR A 519 13.33 0.73 1.83
C THR A 519 12.91 0.07 0.52
N TYR A 520 13.38 0.62 -0.61
CA TYR A 520 13.14 0.08 -1.95
C TYR A 520 14.39 -0.55 -2.58
N GLY A 521 15.35 -0.92 -1.75
CA GLY A 521 16.58 -1.61 -2.15
C GLY A 521 16.31 -3.02 -2.68
N ASN A 522 17.26 -3.57 -3.43
CA ASN A 522 17.18 -4.94 -3.92
C ASN A 522 17.03 -5.93 -2.76
N GLY A 523 16.05 -6.84 -2.85
CA GLY A 523 15.78 -7.84 -1.81
C GLY A 523 15.14 -7.29 -0.53
N SER A 524 14.72 -6.02 -0.51
CA SER A 524 14.01 -5.43 0.63
C SER A 524 12.69 -6.16 0.91
N LYS A 525 12.44 -6.44 2.18
CA LYS A 525 11.16 -6.98 2.69
C LYS A 525 10.18 -5.89 3.13
N TRP A 526 10.33 -4.67 2.60
CA TRP A 526 9.53 -3.52 3.05
C TRP A 526 8.03 -3.77 2.81
N ARG A 527 7.69 -4.32 1.66
CA ARG A 527 6.28 -4.52 1.29
C ARG A 527 5.52 -5.54 2.14
N THR A 528 6.18 -6.29 3.02
CA THR A 528 5.53 -7.37 3.78
C THR A 528 5.73 -7.23 5.29
N TRP A 529 6.45 -6.19 5.76
CA TRP A 529 6.94 -6.16 7.13
C TRP A 529 5.82 -6.15 8.18
N LEU A 530 4.68 -5.52 7.88
CA LEU A 530 3.52 -5.51 8.78
C LEU A 530 2.87 -6.89 8.94
N ALA A 531 3.02 -7.76 7.95
CA ALA A 531 2.52 -9.14 7.98
C ALA A 531 3.62 -10.15 8.38
N GLU A 532 4.78 -9.72 8.87
CA GLU A 532 5.84 -10.62 9.36
C GLU A 532 5.61 -11.04 10.82
N ASP A 533 6.06 -12.25 11.15
CA ASP A 533 5.92 -12.87 12.47
C ASP A 533 6.63 -12.07 13.56
N GLN A 534 5.90 -11.59 14.56
CA GLN A 534 6.46 -10.80 15.66
C GLN A 534 7.33 -11.61 16.65
N ARG A 535 7.38 -12.95 16.55
CA ARG A 535 8.20 -13.78 17.45
C ARG A 535 9.69 -13.49 17.40
N PHE A 536 10.20 -12.83 16.36
CA PHE A 536 11.61 -12.45 16.27
C PHE A 536 12.08 -11.54 17.42
N VAL A 537 11.17 -10.84 18.10
CA VAL A 537 11.45 -10.02 19.29
C VAL A 537 11.05 -10.69 20.61
N SER A 538 10.56 -11.93 20.61
CA SER A 538 10.06 -12.63 21.81
C SER A 538 11.08 -12.80 22.93
N GLY A 539 12.37 -12.86 22.61
CA GLY A 539 13.46 -12.96 23.58
C GLY A 539 13.89 -11.62 24.20
N ARG A 540 13.32 -10.50 23.75
CA ARG A 540 13.65 -9.16 24.24
C ARG A 540 13.00 -8.87 25.60
N LYS A 541 13.63 -8.00 26.39
CA LYS A 541 13.18 -7.62 27.75
C LYS A 541 12.77 -6.16 27.86
N ASP A 542 12.80 -5.44 26.75
CA ASP A 542 12.49 -4.03 26.61
C ASP A 542 11.13 -3.80 25.90
N LEU A 543 10.22 -4.76 26.05
CA LEU A 543 8.83 -4.71 25.62
C LEU A 543 7.97 -5.51 26.61
N ALA A 544 6.67 -5.22 26.62
CA ALA A 544 5.67 -5.95 27.39
C ALA A 544 4.71 -6.66 26.44
N ASN A 545 4.40 -7.92 26.72
CA ASN A 545 3.37 -8.68 26.01
C ASN A 545 2.25 -9.02 26.99
N PHE A 546 1.03 -8.96 26.50
CA PHE A 546 -0.19 -9.34 27.20
C PHE A 546 -0.99 -10.27 26.29
N THR A 547 -1.52 -11.38 26.81
CA THR A 547 -2.13 -12.38 25.94
C THR A 547 -3.31 -13.06 26.62
N THR A 548 -4.36 -13.36 25.84
CA THR A 548 -5.47 -14.19 26.32
C THR A 548 -5.04 -15.66 26.46
N PRO A 549 -5.79 -16.48 27.23
CA PRO A 549 -5.85 -17.91 26.98
C PRO A 549 -6.25 -18.21 25.51
N PRO A 550 -6.07 -19.44 25.00
CA PRO A 550 -6.66 -19.81 23.71
C PRO A 550 -8.16 -19.52 23.75
N LEU A 551 -8.66 -18.85 22.72
CA LEU A 551 -10.06 -18.49 22.60
C LEU A 551 -10.91 -19.75 22.48
N ASP A 552 -12.03 -19.80 23.22
CA ASP A 552 -12.99 -20.91 23.17
C ASP A 552 -14.10 -20.70 22.12
N HIS A 553 -14.20 -19.49 21.58
CA HIS A 553 -15.07 -19.07 20.48
C HIS A 553 -14.39 -17.98 19.63
N ASP A 554 -14.92 -17.70 18.44
CA ASP A 554 -14.41 -16.65 17.56
C ASP A 554 -14.70 -15.25 18.15
N VAL A 555 -13.75 -14.33 18.02
CA VAL A 555 -13.88 -12.94 18.48
C VAL A 555 -13.63 -12.01 17.30
N THR A 556 -14.66 -11.28 16.87
CA THR A 556 -14.54 -10.28 15.80
C THR A 556 -14.31 -8.89 16.38
N VAL A 557 -13.31 -8.20 15.84
CA VAL A 557 -12.99 -6.79 16.06
C VAL A 557 -13.19 -6.05 14.75
N THR A 558 -13.92 -4.95 14.79
CA THR A 558 -14.17 -4.13 13.59
C THR A 558 -14.15 -2.64 13.93
N GLY A 559 -14.04 -1.80 12.90
CA GLY A 559 -14.04 -0.34 13.04
C GLY A 559 -12.73 0.20 13.60
N ASP A 560 -12.80 1.37 14.22
CA ASP A 560 -11.63 2.04 14.79
C ASP A 560 -11.09 1.28 16.01
N VAL A 561 -9.80 0.96 16.00
CA VAL A 561 -9.08 0.44 17.16
C VAL A 561 -8.39 1.61 17.86
N LEU A 562 -8.66 1.82 19.14
CA LEU A 562 -8.02 2.87 19.94
C LEU A 562 -7.18 2.25 21.05
N ALA A 563 -5.96 2.74 21.23
CA ALA A 563 -5.18 2.48 22.42
C ALA A 563 -5.46 3.56 23.47
N ASP A 564 -5.78 3.14 24.69
CA ASP A 564 -5.95 4.00 25.87
C ASP A 564 -5.01 3.49 26.97
N LEU A 565 -3.79 4.03 26.97
CA LEU A 565 -2.65 3.54 27.74
C LEU A 565 -2.37 4.46 28.93
N PHE A 566 -2.41 3.90 30.14
CA PHE A 566 -1.91 4.58 31.34
C PHE A 566 -0.49 4.12 31.61
N ALA A 567 0.47 5.03 31.45
CA ALA A 567 1.89 4.68 31.55
C ALA A 567 2.71 5.79 32.23
N SER A 568 3.87 5.40 32.75
CA SER A 568 4.89 6.34 33.25
C SER A 568 6.27 5.97 32.71
N THR A 569 7.14 6.96 32.60
CA THR A 569 8.57 6.78 32.28
C THR A 569 9.41 7.49 33.33
N THR A 570 10.59 6.95 33.65
CA THR A 570 11.60 7.69 34.45
C THR A 570 12.23 8.84 33.66
N GLY A 571 12.01 8.87 32.35
CA GLY A 571 12.45 9.91 31.42
C GLY A 571 11.55 11.14 31.38
N SER A 572 11.83 12.02 30.43
CA SER A 572 11.05 13.25 30.18
C SER A 572 10.48 13.36 28.75
N ASP A 573 10.59 12.27 28.01
CA ASP A 573 9.99 12.02 26.69
C ASP A 573 9.95 10.48 26.51
N GLY A 574 9.23 9.99 25.51
CA GLY A 574 9.15 8.56 25.19
C GLY A 574 8.19 8.31 24.05
N ASP A 575 8.45 7.26 23.27
CA ASP A 575 7.50 6.77 22.26
C ASP A 575 6.74 5.57 22.81
N TRP A 576 5.48 5.43 22.42
CA TRP A 576 4.57 4.36 22.82
C TRP A 576 4.10 3.65 21.55
N ILE A 577 4.53 2.41 21.36
CA ILE A 577 4.08 1.56 20.25
C ILE A 577 3.16 0.51 20.84
N VAL A 578 1.97 0.39 20.29
CA VAL A 578 1.00 -0.66 20.65
C VAL A 578 0.68 -1.47 19.41
N LYS A 579 0.68 -2.79 19.55
CA LYS A 579 0.32 -3.74 18.48
C LYS A 579 -0.78 -4.65 18.98
N LEU A 580 -1.85 -4.77 18.21
CA LEU A 580 -2.87 -5.82 18.32
C LEU A 580 -2.45 -6.98 17.41
N ILE A 581 -2.30 -8.17 18.00
CA ILE A 581 -1.70 -9.34 17.35
C ILE A 581 -2.65 -10.54 17.45
N ASP A 582 -2.83 -11.24 16.34
CA ASP A 582 -3.43 -12.57 16.30
C ASP A 582 -2.33 -13.63 16.44
N VAL A 583 -2.41 -14.44 17.50
CA VAL A 583 -1.50 -15.56 17.74
C VAL A 583 -2.16 -16.85 17.27
N TYR A 584 -1.60 -17.42 16.20
CA TYR A 584 -2.06 -18.67 15.63
C TYR A 584 -1.86 -19.85 16.61
N PRO A 585 -2.68 -20.91 16.52
CA PRO A 585 -2.52 -22.12 17.30
C PRO A 585 -1.13 -22.76 17.13
N ASP A 586 -0.66 -23.44 18.17
CA ASP A 586 0.64 -24.14 18.16
C ASP A 586 0.68 -25.29 17.13
N ASP A 587 -0.46 -25.76 16.65
CA ASP A 587 -0.61 -26.80 15.62
C ASP A 587 -1.07 -26.26 14.25
N ALA A 588 -1.06 -24.94 14.05
CA ALA A 588 -1.43 -24.34 12.77
C ALA A 588 -0.55 -24.86 11.61
N PRO A 589 -1.14 -25.17 10.43
CA PRO A 589 -0.44 -25.79 9.31
C PRO A 589 0.51 -24.82 8.59
N ASP A 590 1.21 -25.32 7.57
CA ASP A 590 1.94 -24.50 6.58
C ASP A 590 2.99 -23.54 7.17
N GLY A 591 3.53 -23.88 8.33
CA GLY A 591 4.53 -23.06 9.01
C GLY A 591 3.95 -21.93 9.88
N MET A 592 2.63 -21.88 10.05
CA MET A 592 1.92 -20.86 10.85
C MET A 592 1.80 -21.22 12.33
N SER A 593 2.33 -22.37 12.78
CA SER A 593 2.38 -22.78 14.19
C SER A 593 2.87 -21.63 15.08
N GLY A 594 2.03 -21.12 15.98
CA GLY A 594 2.33 -20.04 16.92
C GLY A 594 2.65 -18.68 16.28
N TYR A 595 2.36 -18.48 15.00
CA TYR A 595 2.64 -17.23 14.27
C TYR A 595 1.98 -16.03 14.95
N GLN A 596 2.72 -14.92 15.08
CA GLN A 596 2.21 -13.68 15.68
C GLN A 596 1.99 -12.63 14.58
N LEU A 597 0.78 -12.59 14.03
CA LEU A 597 0.39 -11.68 12.94
C LEU A 597 -0.09 -10.36 13.54
N MET A 598 0.54 -9.24 13.19
CA MET A 598 0.01 -7.92 13.58
C MET A 598 -1.25 -7.63 12.76
N ILE A 599 -2.33 -7.27 13.45
CA ILE A 599 -3.62 -6.93 12.86
C ILE A 599 -3.78 -5.41 12.74
N SER A 600 -3.33 -4.68 13.76
CA SER A 600 -3.36 -3.23 13.81
C SER A 600 -2.27 -2.77 14.79
N ASP A 601 -1.65 -1.64 14.47
CA ASP A 601 -0.57 -1.09 15.25
C ASP A 601 -0.45 0.41 15.03
N GLU A 602 0.13 1.10 16.01
CA GLU A 602 0.56 2.48 15.82
C GLU A 602 1.54 2.91 16.92
N ILE A 603 2.37 3.90 16.58
CA ILE A 603 3.25 4.65 17.46
C ILE A 603 2.63 6.01 17.82
N LEU A 604 2.75 6.40 19.09
CA LEU A 604 2.53 7.76 19.57
C LEU A 604 3.82 8.31 20.19
N ARG A 605 4.24 9.49 19.73
CA ARG A 605 5.35 10.21 20.35
C ARG A 605 4.86 11.04 21.53
N GLY A 606 5.21 10.63 22.76
CA GLY A 606 4.58 11.06 24.01
C GLY A 606 4.64 12.55 24.33
N ARG A 607 5.62 13.30 23.79
CA ARG A 607 5.63 14.78 23.87
C ARG A 607 4.42 15.44 23.20
N TYR A 608 3.73 14.76 22.29
CA TYR A 608 2.58 15.27 21.56
C TYR A 608 1.22 14.82 22.11
N ARG A 609 1.20 14.06 23.22
CA ARG A 609 -0.02 13.50 23.84
C ARG A 609 -1.19 14.48 24.02
N ASN A 610 -0.92 15.77 24.22
CA ASN A 610 -1.92 16.82 24.40
C ASN A 610 -2.10 17.72 23.16
N SER A 611 -1.10 17.77 22.28
CA SER A 611 -1.08 18.66 21.12
C SER A 611 0.06 18.29 20.17
N PHE A 612 -0.28 18.00 18.92
CA PHE A 612 0.68 17.79 17.83
C PHE A 612 1.44 19.07 17.45
N GLU A 613 0.86 20.25 17.69
CA GLU A 613 1.49 21.55 17.43
C GLU A 613 2.47 21.97 18.54
N LYS A 614 2.12 21.68 19.79
CA LYS A 614 2.81 22.21 20.98
C LYS A 614 3.34 21.06 21.84
N PRO A 615 4.56 20.56 21.56
CA PRO A 615 5.14 19.47 22.33
C PRO A 615 5.47 19.87 23.78
N GLU A 616 5.00 19.07 24.72
CA GLU A 616 5.22 19.24 26.16
C GLU A 616 6.03 18.06 26.72
N PRO A 617 7.00 18.32 27.63
CA PRO A 617 7.74 17.22 28.26
C PRO A 617 6.78 16.25 28.98
N VAL A 618 7.13 14.97 28.94
CA VAL A 618 6.53 13.97 29.84
C VAL A 618 7.13 14.19 31.22
N LYS A 619 6.31 14.12 32.28
CA LYS A 619 6.81 14.30 33.65
C LYS A 619 7.35 12.98 34.18
N PRO A 620 8.62 12.91 34.62
CA PRO A 620 9.21 11.68 35.15
C PRO A 620 8.39 11.09 36.30
N GLY A 621 8.06 9.80 36.20
CA GLY A 621 7.36 9.02 37.23
C GLY A 621 5.87 9.33 37.42
N GLU A 622 5.30 10.28 36.68
CA GLU A 622 3.85 10.58 36.73
C GLU A 622 3.09 9.61 35.81
N VAL A 623 2.06 8.95 36.35
CA VAL A 623 1.13 8.15 35.53
C VAL A 623 0.36 9.10 34.62
N THR A 624 0.51 8.89 33.32
CA THR A 624 -0.06 9.74 32.27
C THR A 624 -0.92 8.87 31.35
N GLU A 625 -2.08 9.38 30.96
CA GLU A 625 -2.94 8.78 29.94
C GLU A 625 -2.43 9.17 28.54
N TYR A 626 -2.34 8.18 27.66
CA TYR A 626 -1.99 8.31 26.25
C TYR A 626 -3.09 7.63 25.45
N LYS A 627 -3.83 8.41 24.65
CA LYS A 627 -4.95 7.91 23.87
C LYS A 627 -4.80 8.28 22.40
N TRP A 628 -4.78 7.29 21.51
CA TRP A 628 -4.64 7.48 20.06
C TRP A 628 -5.23 6.30 19.28
N SER A 629 -5.51 6.52 17.99
CA SER A 629 -6.01 5.48 17.09
C SER A 629 -4.86 4.59 16.61
N LEU A 630 -5.12 3.28 16.52
CA LEU A 630 -4.30 2.29 15.83
C LEU A 630 -4.82 2.01 14.40
N HIS A 631 -5.59 2.97 13.86
CA HIS A 631 -6.40 2.85 12.64
C HIS A 631 -7.56 1.85 12.77
N GLY A 632 -8.31 1.68 11.69
CA GLY A 632 -9.37 0.68 11.61
C GLY A 632 -8.83 -0.75 11.45
N ALA A 633 -9.65 -1.73 11.82
CA ALA A 633 -9.46 -3.13 11.48
C ALA A 633 -10.80 -3.79 11.13
N ASP A 634 -10.77 -4.89 10.39
CA ASP A 634 -11.89 -5.85 10.28
C ASP A 634 -11.31 -7.27 10.31
N HIS A 635 -11.33 -7.88 11.50
CA HIS A 635 -10.64 -9.13 11.77
C HIS A 635 -11.43 -10.02 12.71
N THR A 636 -11.41 -11.32 12.47
CA THR A 636 -11.90 -12.34 13.41
C THR A 636 -10.75 -13.18 13.92
N PHE A 637 -10.46 -13.07 15.21
CA PHE A 637 -9.61 -14.01 15.92
C PHE A 637 -10.38 -15.32 16.07
N LEU A 638 -9.91 -16.38 15.42
CA LEU A 638 -10.60 -17.66 15.40
C LEU A 638 -10.46 -18.40 16.74
N LYS A 639 -11.42 -19.27 17.05
CA LYS A 639 -11.30 -20.23 18.15
C LYS A 639 -9.97 -20.97 18.10
N GLY A 640 -9.31 -21.08 19.24
CA GLY A 640 -7.99 -21.69 19.39
C GLY A 640 -6.82 -20.72 19.21
N HIS A 641 -7.03 -19.59 18.52
CA HIS A 641 -6.07 -18.49 18.50
C HIS A 641 -6.01 -17.78 19.85
N ARG A 642 -5.11 -16.81 19.99
CA ARG A 642 -5.07 -15.89 21.14
C ARG A 642 -5.01 -14.46 20.64
N ILE A 643 -5.61 -13.56 21.40
CA ILE A 643 -5.39 -12.13 21.20
C ILE A 643 -4.15 -11.74 22.01
N MET A 644 -3.24 -10.99 21.40
CA MET A 644 -2.06 -10.45 22.05
C MET A 644 -2.01 -8.93 21.87
N VAL A 645 -1.60 -8.22 22.92
CA VAL A 645 -1.23 -6.82 22.88
C VAL A 645 0.24 -6.70 23.26
N GLN A 646 1.05 -6.12 22.37
CA GLN A 646 2.46 -5.83 22.63
C GLN A 646 2.65 -4.33 22.78
N VAL A 647 3.40 -3.93 23.81
CA VAL A 647 3.76 -2.53 24.09
C VAL A 647 5.28 -2.39 24.11
N GLN A 648 5.82 -1.47 23.33
CA GLN A 648 7.27 -1.18 23.27
C GLN A 648 7.53 0.33 23.08
N SER A 649 8.80 0.75 23.18
CA SER A 649 9.18 2.18 23.14
C SER A 649 10.24 2.55 22.09
N SER A 650 10.49 1.66 21.13
CA SER A 650 11.26 1.96 19.92
C SER A 650 10.84 1.03 18.80
N TRP A 651 10.99 1.45 17.55
CA TRP A 651 10.63 0.61 16.38
C TRP A 651 11.53 0.96 15.18
N PHE A 652 12.77 0.49 15.26
CA PHE A 652 13.92 1.09 14.56
C PHE A 652 14.44 0.22 13.41
N PRO A 653 15.01 0.79 12.32
CA PRO A 653 15.10 2.20 11.98
C PRO A 653 13.91 2.70 11.16
N LEU A 654 12.73 2.06 11.25
CA LEU A 654 11.53 2.64 10.64
C LEU A 654 11.28 4.01 11.24
N TYR A 655 11.17 4.10 12.57
CA TYR A 655 11.05 5.36 13.29
C TYR A 655 12.37 5.80 13.92
N ASP A 656 12.64 7.11 13.95
CA ASP A 656 13.78 7.66 14.68
C ASP A 656 13.65 7.40 16.18
N ARG A 657 14.78 7.14 16.84
CA ARG A 657 14.80 6.85 18.28
C ARG A 657 14.37 8.09 19.06
N ASN A 658 13.38 7.96 19.95
CA ASN A 658 13.18 8.93 21.01
C ASN A 658 14.37 8.88 21.98
N PRO A 659 15.00 10.02 22.33
CA PRO A 659 16.11 10.04 23.29
C PRO A 659 15.69 9.69 24.72
N GLN A 660 14.37 9.69 24.98
CA GLN A 660 13.71 9.54 26.30
C GLN A 660 14.03 10.66 27.29
N THR A 661 14.73 11.69 26.80
CA THR A 661 14.97 12.93 27.51
C THR A 661 14.47 14.09 26.66
N ARG A 662 13.97 15.13 27.32
CA ARG A 662 13.47 16.31 26.61
C ARG A 662 14.58 17.01 25.85
N VAL A 663 14.46 17.00 24.53
CA VAL A 663 15.26 17.83 23.61
C VAL A 663 14.35 18.67 22.71
N PRO A 664 14.74 19.88 22.28
CA PRO A 664 13.92 20.72 21.40
C PRO A 664 13.50 20.01 20.11
N ASN A 665 14.45 19.36 19.44
CA ASN A 665 14.24 18.61 18.19
C ASN A 665 14.97 17.25 18.28
N ILE A 666 14.22 16.16 18.13
CA ILE A 666 14.75 14.79 18.22
C ILE A 666 15.67 14.46 17.04
N MET A 667 15.34 14.92 15.83
CA MET A 667 16.15 14.71 14.63
C MET A 667 17.54 15.35 14.71
N MET A 668 17.79 16.19 15.72
CA MET A 668 19.07 16.85 15.99
C MET A 668 19.60 16.54 17.40
N ALA A 669 19.07 15.53 18.08
CA ALA A 669 19.42 15.23 19.46
C ALA A 669 20.90 14.82 19.58
N PRO A 670 21.69 15.40 20.51
CA PRO A 670 23.06 14.97 20.71
C PRO A 670 23.10 13.56 21.30
N ALA A 671 24.19 12.81 21.05
CA ALA A 671 24.37 11.46 21.59
C ALA A 671 24.14 11.37 23.11
N SER A 672 24.54 12.39 23.87
CA SER A 672 24.36 12.46 25.33
C SER A 672 22.92 12.60 25.81
N ALA A 673 21.97 12.87 24.91
CA ALA A 673 20.54 12.94 25.23
C ALA A 673 19.88 11.56 25.29
N TYR A 674 20.42 10.57 24.58
CA TYR A 674 19.88 9.22 24.55
C TYR A 674 20.21 8.51 25.85
N LYS A 675 19.18 8.16 26.64
CA LYS A 675 19.36 7.51 27.94
C LYS A 675 18.32 6.43 28.13
N ALA A 676 18.74 5.26 28.60
CA ALA A 676 17.81 4.23 29.04
C ALA A 676 16.87 4.73 30.14
N GLN A 677 15.60 4.34 30.08
CA GLN A 677 14.56 4.73 31.03
C GLN A 677 13.69 3.52 31.35
N THR A 678 13.22 3.45 32.60
CA THR A 678 12.22 2.47 32.99
C THR A 678 10.85 2.96 32.55
N ILE A 679 10.13 2.11 31.84
CA ILE A 679 8.76 2.28 31.44
C ILE A 679 7.88 1.41 32.33
N SER A 680 6.75 1.95 32.76
CA SER A 680 5.73 1.23 33.53
C SER A 680 4.38 1.35 32.83
N ILE A 681 3.75 0.23 32.52
CA ILE A 681 2.38 0.13 31.99
C ILE A 681 1.46 -0.26 33.14
N TYR A 682 0.39 0.51 33.39
CA TYR A 682 -0.49 0.29 34.53
C TYR A 682 -1.71 -0.55 34.12
N GLU A 683 -2.06 -1.51 34.96
CA GLU A 683 -3.10 -2.51 34.75
C GLU A 683 -4.03 -2.52 35.97
N SER A 684 -4.49 -1.34 36.39
CA SER A 684 -5.19 -1.19 37.67
C SER A 684 -6.58 -0.59 37.55
N SER A 685 -7.39 -0.77 38.60
CA SER A 685 -8.76 -0.23 38.66
C SER A 685 -8.82 1.28 38.43
N LYS A 686 -7.78 2.00 38.88
CA LYS A 686 -7.65 3.46 38.71
C LYS A 686 -7.05 3.84 37.36
N TYR A 687 -6.16 3.01 36.82
CA TYR A 687 -5.42 3.25 35.58
C TYR A 687 -5.54 2.03 34.66
N PRO A 688 -6.72 1.78 34.09
CA PRO A 688 -7.00 0.55 33.37
C PRO A 688 -6.56 0.69 31.92
N SER A 689 -5.29 0.41 31.61
CA SER A 689 -4.85 0.45 30.20
C SER A 689 -5.61 -0.59 29.37
N HIS A 690 -6.08 -0.22 28.18
CA HIS A 690 -6.92 -1.06 27.34
C HIS A 690 -6.91 -0.66 25.86
N LEU A 691 -7.45 -1.55 25.02
CA LEU A 691 -7.90 -1.20 23.67
C LEU A 691 -9.41 -1.00 23.64
N GLU A 692 -9.90 -0.05 22.85
CA GLU A 692 -11.32 0.17 22.54
C GLU A 692 -11.58 -0.15 21.06
N PHE A 693 -12.69 -0.81 20.75
CA PHE A 693 -13.12 -1.16 19.38
C PHE A 693 -14.59 -1.61 19.37
N GLU A 694 -15.14 -1.90 18.18
CA GLU A 694 -16.50 -2.43 18.02
C GLU A 694 -16.48 -3.97 17.87
N MET A 695 -17.48 -4.63 18.47
CA MET A 695 -17.71 -6.08 18.37
C MET A 695 -19.15 -6.37 17.97
N PRO A 696 -19.46 -7.49 17.29
CA PRO A 696 -20.84 -7.90 17.05
C PRO A 696 -21.68 -7.98 18.35
N GLU A 697 -22.96 -7.61 18.25
CA GLU A 697 -23.92 -7.57 19.38
C GLU A 697 -24.12 -8.90 20.12
#